data_AF-A0A7W2SLF3-F1
#
_entry.id   AF-A0A7W2SLF3-F1
#
_cell.length_a   1.000
_cell.length_b   1.000
_cell.length_c   1.000
_cell.angle_alpha   90.00
_cell.angle_beta   90.00
_cell.angle_gamma   90.00
#
_symmetry.space_group_name_H-M   'P 1'
#
loop_
_entity.id
_entity.type
_entity.pdbx_description
1 polymer ?
#
loop_
_entity_poly.entity_id
_entity_poly.type
_entity_poly.pdbx_seq_one_letter_code
_entity_poly.pdbx_strand_id
1 'polypeptide(L)'
;MTVPNRTLLVFFLILFTNLLVGFTAQSQGQSQSQDQDQDPSQFVDKNFGQQLSTIEAMVDQHQALDLITLLSADKTLSTLDKLSVLASQSRIYHQLGQLEHAIETAQKEQQLANEFDLKRLAANAYKRVGVYAYYNGKNRLALYSYQQALNYYLTLDEPIAQANLYNNIALVYGRTAQNELELAIYQKIQPIYQKFGSKKDQLDVLNNIANLHLRLKRYDASIQMFYDIIEKRKEISDKIGLAMAYSDLGSSYKYAGDYQQAEHFMKLALSLHRQNKDDYNAASTLHNLAELNNDLHNIDQAITYAKEGINLSLEQGHNNAYLGAKYSLATAYFYQGKYDLALQHLEQSTEVINQIGNKEQLKHNLSLQALIYAAQHHPFKAVKSLRDFMQTQLELANNQLNSQLAIFDSEQLKQQVEQLKQQKRLQVLEMSRSSQVRIMIMIMIIASLLIGFLIARRLIERRSKQALESKVKQRTTELEYLMQELQSANKIKSQFLANMSHEIRTPLTTVIGQAEAIMSGDVEDEFIGKEVKIIHGNSLHLLELTNNILDLSKIEANKIELEIQIQNLHDILQELANMFSLQASSKGLTFDIIHCLPEPFLIEMDGFRVKQILINLCANAVKFTPRGHVELNISQSKDNLIFKITDSGIGMSSSQLQSLFESFTQGDSSISRRFGGTGLGLCLSDQLAKIMGGKIEVESELNQGSVFAFSLPCTANFSEQCGESKISSTEVTIEEEHPKLQGTILLADDHNDNRRLIARLLASLGLEVLTARNGLEAVALFEQHQPELILMDIQMPEMDGIEAFNILRQKGCKTPIIALTANAMSHEITHYLSLGFNGHLSKPIERNIFIPTIIKFYDGSLSHEKASEIFNNLDMSDLVQKFKSNLVLEQQDLVLHINNNDLDQLGRLSHRIAGAAQMFGFAELSKCALQLETVIKNNPNNQNSSVSHHTQELLNEIDQVLW
;
A
#
# COMPACT_ATOMS: atom_id res chain seq x y z
N MET A 1 9.80 -21.39 53.49
CA MET A 1 8.38 -21.50 53.10
C MET A 1 8.31 -21.78 51.61
N THR A 2 8.01 -23.03 51.28
CA THR A 2 7.92 -23.59 49.93
C THR A 2 6.50 -23.42 49.40
N VAL A 3 6.34 -22.67 48.30
CA VAL A 3 5.11 -22.68 47.48
C VAL A 3 5.50 -23.30 46.12
N PRO A 4 4.80 -24.33 45.62
CA PRO A 4 5.27 -25.09 44.47
C PRO A 4 4.89 -24.44 43.14
N ASN A 5 5.92 -24.34 42.30
CA ASN A 5 6.02 -23.95 40.89
C ASN A 5 5.15 -24.76 39.88
N ARG A 6 4.01 -25.34 40.28
CA ARG A 6 3.21 -26.20 39.38
C ARG A 6 2.20 -25.45 38.51
N THR A 7 1.77 -24.26 38.90
CA THR A 7 0.75 -23.51 38.16
C THR A 7 1.30 -22.71 36.97
N LEU A 8 2.55 -22.22 37.03
CA LEU A 8 3.13 -21.45 35.93
C LEU A 8 3.54 -22.32 34.73
N LEU A 9 4.00 -23.55 34.98
CA LEU A 9 4.43 -24.48 33.92
C LEU A 9 3.24 -25.05 33.13
N VAL A 10 2.09 -25.24 33.80
CA VAL A 10 0.84 -25.71 33.17
C VAL A 10 0.20 -24.59 32.34
N PHE A 11 0.31 -23.33 32.78
CA PHE A 11 -0.18 -22.19 32.00
C PHE A 11 0.64 -21.96 30.72
N PHE A 12 1.96 -22.19 30.77
CA PHE A 12 2.82 -22.13 29.58
C PHE A 12 2.62 -23.32 28.61
N LEU A 13 2.31 -24.52 29.13
CA LEU A 13 2.00 -25.68 28.26
C LEU A 13 0.67 -25.53 27.53
N ILE A 14 -0.35 -24.94 28.17
CA ILE A 14 -1.68 -24.72 27.59
C ILE A 14 -1.66 -23.62 26.51
N LEU A 15 -0.79 -22.62 26.66
CA LEU A 15 -0.60 -21.61 25.61
C LEU A 15 0.14 -22.17 24.38
N PHE A 16 1.03 -23.15 24.57
CA PHE A 16 1.79 -23.77 23.48
C PHE A 16 0.97 -24.79 22.67
N THR A 17 -0.04 -25.43 23.27
CA THR A 17 -0.93 -26.37 22.56
C THR A 17 -2.02 -25.69 21.74
N ASN A 18 -2.41 -24.46 22.09
CA ASN A 18 -3.45 -23.71 21.37
C ASN A 18 -2.94 -22.93 20.15
N LEU A 19 -1.63 -22.87 19.90
CA LEU A 19 -1.06 -22.21 18.72
C LEU A 19 -0.76 -23.16 17.54
N LEU A 20 -0.92 -24.47 17.73
CA LEU A 20 -0.53 -25.50 16.75
C LEU A 20 -1.71 -26.28 16.14
N VAL A 21 -2.95 -25.95 16.50
CA VAL A 21 -4.16 -26.56 15.93
C VAL A 21 -5.00 -25.47 15.28
N GLY A 22 -4.54 -25.02 14.12
CA GLY A 22 -5.23 -24.00 13.35
C GLY A 22 -4.84 -24.07 11.89
N PHE A 23 -5.03 -25.23 11.25
CA PHE A 23 -5.33 -25.37 9.81
C PHE A 23 -5.41 -26.87 9.46
N THR A 24 -6.59 -27.47 9.58
CA THR A 24 -7.10 -28.48 8.63
C THR A 24 -8.60 -28.65 8.85
N ALA A 25 -9.36 -28.26 7.83
CA ALA A 25 -10.67 -28.79 7.46
C ALA A 25 -11.77 -28.80 8.53
N GLN A 26 -12.60 -27.74 8.52
CA GLN A 26 -13.99 -27.83 8.98
C GLN A 26 -14.90 -27.85 7.75
N SER A 27 -15.04 -29.04 7.17
CA SER A 27 -16.27 -29.44 6.49
C SER A 27 -17.27 -29.91 7.54
N GLN A 28 -18.54 -29.60 7.32
CA GLN A 28 -19.73 -30.00 8.10
C GLN A 28 -20.20 -29.00 9.15
N GLY A 29 -21.14 -28.16 8.70
CA GLY A 29 -22.17 -27.52 9.50
C GLY A 29 -23.41 -27.36 8.61
N GLN A 30 -24.26 -28.39 8.57
CA GLN A 30 -25.65 -28.26 8.14
C GLN A 30 -26.44 -27.64 9.29
N SER A 31 -27.15 -26.54 9.03
CA SER A 31 -28.59 -26.46 9.32
C SER A 31 -29.21 -25.18 8.75
N GLN A 32 -30.18 -25.40 7.86
CA GLN A 32 -31.40 -24.61 7.66
C GLN A 32 -31.29 -23.28 6.89
N SER A 33 -31.32 -23.42 5.56
CA SER A 33 -32.35 -22.76 4.74
C SER A 33 -32.84 -23.78 3.72
N GLN A 34 -34.01 -24.37 3.99
CA GLN A 34 -34.75 -25.14 3.00
C GLN A 34 -35.32 -24.16 1.98
N ASP A 35 -34.60 -23.92 0.89
CA ASP A 35 -35.24 -23.72 -0.41
C ASP A 35 -35.08 -25.03 -1.16
N GLN A 36 -36.15 -25.81 -1.15
CA GLN A 36 -36.32 -26.93 -2.04
C GLN A 36 -36.47 -26.36 -3.45
N ASP A 37 -35.40 -26.34 -4.24
CA ASP A 37 -35.55 -26.43 -5.69
C ASP A 37 -36.05 -27.86 -5.98
N GLN A 38 -37.37 -27.99 -5.88
CA GLN A 38 -38.12 -29.15 -6.28
C GLN A 38 -37.79 -29.42 -7.76
N ASP A 39 -37.44 -30.66 -8.06
CA ASP A 39 -37.39 -31.17 -9.42
C ASP A 39 -38.73 -30.85 -10.12
N PRO A 40 -38.78 -29.95 -11.12
CA PRO A 40 -40.05 -29.54 -11.74
C PRO A 40 -40.72 -30.71 -12.48
N SER A 41 -40.01 -31.82 -12.70
CA SER A 41 -40.60 -33.05 -13.24
C SER A 41 -41.54 -33.76 -12.26
N GLN A 42 -41.59 -33.35 -10.98
CA GLN A 42 -42.54 -33.87 -9.99
C GLN A 42 -43.85 -33.07 -9.89
N PHE A 43 -44.00 -31.95 -10.61
CA PHE A 43 -45.21 -31.12 -10.60
C PHE A 43 -46.02 -31.11 -11.90
N VAL A 44 -45.63 -31.92 -12.90
CA VAL A 44 -46.52 -32.22 -14.02
C VAL A 44 -47.44 -33.33 -13.55
N ASP A 45 -48.73 -33.03 -13.45
CA ASP A 45 -49.76 -34.05 -13.25
C ASP A 45 -49.51 -35.17 -14.29
N LYS A 46 -49.14 -36.38 -13.84
CA LYS A 46 -48.65 -37.44 -14.75
C LYS A 46 -49.64 -37.74 -15.88
N ASN A 47 -50.92 -37.45 -15.66
CA ASN A 47 -51.98 -37.55 -16.66
C ASN A 47 -51.90 -36.46 -17.75
N PHE A 48 -51.57 -35.21 -17.39
CA PHE A 48 -51.49 -34.10 -18.35
C PHE A 48 -50.27 -34.23 -19.27
N GLY A 49 -49.10 -34.60 -18.74
CA GLY A 49 -47.92 -34.87 -19.54
C GLY A 49 -48.10 -36.05 -20.52
N GLN A 50 -48.82 -37.09 -20.11
CA GLN A 50 -49.19 -38.20 -20.99
C GLN A 50 -50.19 -37.79 -22.08
N GLN A 51 -51.16 -36.92 -21.75
CA GLN A 51 -52.10 -36.36 -22.72
C GLN A 51 -51.35 -35.57 -23.81
N LEU A 52 -50.42 -34.69 -23.42
CA LEU A 52 -49.58 -33.94 -24.37
C LEU A 52 -48.73 -34.87 -25.25
N SER A 53 -48.10 -35.88 -24.64
CA SER A 53 -47.31 -36.87 -25.39
C SER A 53 -48.15 -37.66 -26.39
N THR A 54 -49.42 -37.94 -26.06
CA THR A 54 -50.35 -38.63 -26.95
C THR A 54 -50.72 -37.75 -28.14
N ILE A 55 -50.95 -36.45 -27.91
CA ILE A 55 -51.22 -35.47 -28.97
C ILE A 55 -50.01 -35.33 -29.90
N GLU A 56 -48.79 -35.22 -29.35
CA GLU A 56 -47.55 -35.14 -30.15
C GLU A 56 -47.26 -36.39 -30.98
N ALA A 57 -47.73 -37.56 -30.54
CA ALA A 57 -47.51 -38.83 -31.21
C ALA A 57 -48.59 -39.16 -32.26
N MET A 58 -49.57 -38.28 -32.48
CA MET A 58 -50.63 -38.50 -33.46
C MET A 58 -50.06 -38.56 -34.88
N VAL A 59 -50.58 -39.48 -35.67
CA VAL A 59 -50.20 -39.65 -37.09
C VAL A 59 -50.65 -38.44 -37.92
N ASP A 60 -51.84 -37.91 -37.62
CA ASP A 60 -52.35 -36.67 -38.22
C ASP A 60 -51.93 -35.47 -37.38
N GLN A 61 -50.91 -34.75 -37.86
CA GLN A 61 -50.37 -33.59 -37.17
C GLN A 61 -51.25 -32.35 -37.27
N HIS A 62 -52.15 -32.25 -38.26
CA HIS A 62 -53.14 -31.17 -38.31
C HIS A 62 -54.19 -31.39 -37.21
N GLN A 63 -54.64 -32.63 -37.03
CA GLN A 63 -55.52 -32.98 -35.91
C GLN A 63 -54.84 -32.76 -34.55
N ALA A 64 -53.54 -33.09 -34.44
CA ALA A 64 -52.75 -32.79 -33.24
C ALA A 64 -52.71 -31.27 -32.95
N LEU A 65 -52.54 -30.47 -34.01
CA LEU A 65 -52.50 -29.01 -33.92
C LEU A 65 -53.85 -28.42 -33.48
N ASP A 66 -54.98 -28.94 -33.97
CA ASP A 66 -56.30 -28.50 -33.56
C ASP A 66 -56.54 -28.77 -32.06
N LEU A 67 -56.19 -29.99 -31.61
CA LEU A 67 -56.34 -30.40 -30.22
C LEU A 67 -55.45 -29.57 -29.27
N ILE A 68 -54.17 -29.37 -29.62
CA ILE A 68 -53.26 -28.58 -28.79
C ILE A 68 -53.65 -27.10 -28.76
N THR A 69 -54.21 -26.57 -29.85
CA THR A 69 -54.68 -25.18 -29.92
C THR A 69 -55.92 -24.98 -29.05
N LEU A 70 -56.83 -25.97 -28.99
CA LEU A 70 -57.97 -25.96 -28.09
C LEU A 70 -57.52 -25.99 -26.61
N LEU A 71 -56.53 -26.83 -26.28
CA LEU A 71 -55.90 -26.87 -24.96
C LEU A 71 -55.20 -25.53 -24.62
N SER A 72 -54.52 -24.90 -25.57
CA SER A 72 -53.88 -23.60 -25.38
C SER A 72 -54.87 -22.47 -25.08
N ALA A 73 -56.14 -22.60 -25.48
CA ALA A 73 -57.17 -21.61 -25.21
C ALA A 73 -57.78 -21.75 -23.80
N ASP A 74 -57.49 -22.84 -23.08
CA ASP A 74 -57.98 -23.08 -21.74
C ASP A 74 -57.30 -22.16 -20.72
N LYS A 75 -58.07 -21.21 -20.20
CA LYS A 75 -57.59 -20.22 -19.22
C LYS A 75 -57.34 -20.83 -17.84
N THR A 76 -57.89 -22.01 -17.55
CA THR A 76 -57.82 -22.68 -16.25
C THR A 76 -56.49 -23.39 -16.01
N LEU A 77 -55.69 -23.60 -17.06
CA LEU A 77 -54.38 -24.25 -16.95
C LEU A 77 -53.42 -23.49 -16.04
N SER A 78 -52.65 -24.24 -15.26
CA SER A 78 -51.54 -23.71 -14.45
C SER A 78 -50.45 -23.12 -15.35
N THR A 79 -49.57 -22.28 -14.81
CA THR A 79 -48.45 -21.71 -15.59
C THR A 79 -47.53 -22.79 -16.16
N LEU A 80 -47.24 -23.85 -15.39
CA LEU A 80 -46.42 -24.99 -15.84
C LEU A 80 -47.10 -25.79 -16.96
N ASP A 81 -48.42 -25.98 -16.88
CA ASP A 81 -49.19 -26.66 -17.92
C ASP A 81 -49.26 -25.82 -19.20
N LYS A 82 -49.44 -24.49 -19.08
CA LYS A 82 -49.38 -23.56 -20.21
C LYS A 82 -48.03 -23.61 -20.91
N LEU A 83 -46.93 -23.62 -20.16
CA LEU A 83 -45.59 -23.79 -20.73
C LEU A 83 -45.43 -25.14 -21.44
N SER A 84 -45.95 -26.21 -20.86
CA SER A 84 -45.91 -27.55 -21.46
C SER A 84 -46.72 -27.60 -22.76
N VAL A 85 -47.91 -27.00 -22.80
CA VAL A 85 -48.74 -26.87 -24.00
C VAL A 85 -48.02 -26.06 -25.08
N LEU A 86 -47.44 -24.91 -24.75
CA LEU A 86 -46.67 -24.10 -25.71
C LEU A 86 -45.47 -24.88 -26.27
N ALA A 87 -44.76 -25.61 -25.41
CA ALA A 87 -43.66 -26.46 -25.82
C ALA A 87 -44.12 -27.54 -26.81
N SER A 88 -45.22 -28.24 -26.52
CA SER A 88 -45.84 -29.26 -27.38
C SER A 88 -46.33 -28.67 -28.70
N GLN A 89 -47.05 -27.55 -28.65
CA GLN A 89 -47.56 -26.84 -29.82
C GLN A 89 -46.41 -26.41 -30.75
N SER A 90 -45.32 -25.89 -30.20
CA SER A 90 -44.14 -25.52 -31.00
C SER A 90 -43.50 -26.73 -31.69
N ARG A 91 -43.50 -27.92 -31.06
CA ARG A 91 -43.00 -29.16 -31.66
C ARG A 91 -43.90 -29.64 -32.79
N ILE A 92 -45.22 -29.56 -32.62
CA ILE A 92 -46.19 -29.92 -33.66
C ILE A 92 -46.06 -28.99 -34.87
N TYR A 93 -45.94 -27.67 -34.65
CA TYR A 93 -45.66 -26.73 -35.74
C TYR A 93 -44.36 -27.06 -36.48
N HIS A 94 -43.30 -27.42 -35.76
CA HIS A 94 -42.05 -27.83 -36.37
C HIS A 94 -42.19 -29.12 -37.20
N GLN A 95 -42.92 -30.12 -36.70
CA GLN A 95 -43.17 -31.36 -37.44
C GLN A 95 -44.01 -31.12 -38.71
N LEU A 96 -44.93 -30.16 -38.69
CA LEU A 96 -45.73 -29.71 -39.84
C LEU A 96 -44.94 -28.85 -40.85
N GLY A 97 -43.65 -28.58 -40.62
CA GLY A 97 -42.86 -27.67 -41.46
C GLY A 97 -43.20 -26.18 -41.27
N GLN A 98 -44.10 -25.83 -40.34
CA GLN A 98 -44.53 -24.47 -40.04
C GLN A 98 -43.52 -23.76 -39.10
N LEU A 99 -42.28 -23.61 -39.57
CA LEU A 99 -41.15 -23.17 -38.74
C LEU A 99 -41.32 -21.76 -38.17
N GLU A 100 -42.00 -20.84 -38.85
CA GLU A 100 -42.25 -19.50 -38.30
C GLU A 100 -43.17 -19.54 -37.08
N HIS A 101 -44.30 -20.25 -37.18
CA HIS A 101 -45.23 -20.49 -36.07
C HIS A 101 -44.54 -21.26 -34.93
N ALA A 102 -43.66 -22.22 -35.25
CA ALA A 102 -42.86 -22.92 -34.26
C ALA A 102 -41.93 -21.97 -33.48
N ILE A 103 -41.25 -21.06 -34.19
CA ILE A 103 -40.37 -20.04 -33.57
C ILE A 103 -41.19 -19.11 -32.68
N GLU A 104 -42.29 -18.54 -33.18
CA GLU A 104 -43.14 -17.62 -32.43
C GLU A 104 -43.72 -18.28 -31.17
N THR A 105 -44.16 -19.54 -31.28
CA THR A 105 -44.72 -20.28 -30.15
C THR A 105 -43.64 -20.58 -29.10
N ALA A 106 -42.44 -20.98 -29.52
CA ALA A 106 -41.31 -21.20 -28.62
C ALA A 106 -40.80 -19.89 -27.97
N GLN A 107 -40.92 -18.75 -28.65
CA GLN A 107 -40.63 -17.43 -28.08
C GLN A 107 -41.67 -17.02 -27.03
N LYS A 108 -42.96 -17.33 -27.24
CA LYS A 108 -43.99 -17.14 -26.21
C LYS A 108 -43.71 -18.01 -24.98
N GLU A 109 -43.32 -19.27 -25.21
CA GLU A 109 -42.88 -20.18 -24.14
C GLU A 109 -41.69 -19.58 -23.36
N GLN A 110 -40.67 -19.11 -24.07
CA GLN A 110 -39.49 -18.47 -23.51
C GLN A 110 -39.85 -17.23 -22.68
N GLN A 111 -40.69 -16.34 -23.20
CA GLN A 111 -41.11 -15.12 -22.51
C GLN A 111 -41.84 -15.44 -21.21
N LEU A 112 -42.80 -16.37 -21.27
CA LEU A 112 -43.56 -16.80 -20.10
C LEU A 112 -42.66 -17.50 -19.06
N ALA A 113 -41.72 -18.34 -19.49
CA ALA A 113 -40.78 -18.99 -18.57
C ALA A 113 -39.87 -17.98 -17.85
N ASN A 114 -39.43 -16.92 -18.56
CA ASN A 114 -38.62 -15.85 -17.95
C ASN A 114 -39.44 -14.98 -16.99
N GLU A 115 -40.71 -14.68 -17.30
CA GLU A 115 -41.59 -13.89 -16.44
C GLU A 115 -41.76 -14.53 -15.05
N PHE A 116 -41.75 -15.86 -14.99
CA PHE A 116 -41.88 -16.64 -13.75
C PHE A 116 -40.54 -17.18 -13.20
N ASP A 117 -39.40 -16.69 -13.70
CA ASP A 117 -38.03 -17.12 -13.33
C ASP A 117 -37.76 -18.64 -13.40
N LEU A 118 -38.42 -19.34 -14.34
CA LEU A 118 -38.27 -20.78 -14.56
C LEU A 118 -37.07 -21.08 -15.48
N LYS A 119 -35.86 -20.87 -14.96
CA LYS A 119 -34.60 -20.85 -15.73
C LYS A 119 -34.36 -22.07 -16.62
N ARG A 120 -34.64 -23.29 -16.13
CA ARG A 120 -34.47 -24.52 -16.93
C ARG A 120 -35.42 -24.57 -18.12
N LEU A 121 -36.69 -24.20 -17.92
CA LEU A 121 -37.70 -24.16 -18.98
C LEU A 121 -37.39 -23.05 -19.98
N ALA A 122 -36.95 -21.88 -19.51
CA ALA A 122 -36.48 -20.81 -20.37
C ALA A 122 -35.30 -21.26 -21.26
N ALA A 123 -34.30 -21.93 -20.69
CA ALA A 123 -33.16 -22.47 -21.45
C ALA A 123 -33.58 -23.53 -22.50
N ASN A 124 -34.55 -24.39 -22.17
CA ASN A 124 -35.13 -25.35 -23.11
C ASN A 124 -35.89 -24.65 -24.25
N ALA A 125 -36.65 -23.59 -23.94
CA ALA A 125 -37.35 -22.78 -24.93
C ALA A 125 -36.36 -22.05 -25.85
N TYR A 126 -35.31 -21.43 -25.29
CA TYR A 126 -34.21 -20.85 -26.06
C TYR A 126 -33.58 -21.88 -27.02
N LYS A 127 -33.30 -23.09 -26.53
CA LYS A 127 -32.79 -24.17 -27.40
C LYS A 127 -33.76 -24.49 -28.54
N ARG A 128 -35.07 -24.60 -28.28
CA ARG A 128 -36.10 -24.82 -29.32
C ARG A 128 -36.13 -23.69 -30.35
N VAL A 129 -36.18 -22.43 -29.91
CA VAL A 129 -36.09 -21.26 -30.80
C VAL A 129 -34.85 -21.36 -31.66
N GLY A 130 -33.71 -21.75 -31.07
CA GLY A 130 -32.46 -21.94 -31.79
C GLY A 130 -32.56 -22.99 -32.89
N VAL A 131 -33.12 -24.17 -32.58
CA VAL A 131 -33.32 -25.28 -33.53
C VAL A 131 -34.22 -24.86 -34.69
N TYR A 132 -35.38 -24.27 -34.39
CA TYR A 132 -36.34 -23.89 -35.42
C TYR A 132 -35.81 -22.73 -36.28
N ALA A 133 -35.14 -21.75 -35.66
CA ALA A 133 -34.48 -20.67 -36.38
C ALA A 133 -33.36 -21.18 -37.29
N TYR A 134 -32.58 -22.18 -36.84
CA TYR A 134 -31.58 -22.83 -37.67
C TYR A 134 -32.23 -23.51 -38.88
N TYR A 135 -33.23 -24.37 -38.69
CA TYR A 135 -33.90 -25.04 -39.81
C TYR A 135 -34.58 -24.06 -40.79
N ASN A 136 -35.08 -22.93 -40.28
CA ASN A 136 -35.68 -21.86 -41.08
C ASN A 136 -34.64 -20.95 -41.79
N GLY A 137 -33.35 -21.06 -41.46
CA GLY A 137 -32.27 -20.23 -42.03
C GLY A 137 -32.02 -18.89 -41.33
N LYS A 138 -32.72 -18.60 -40.22
CA LYS A 138 -32.53 -17.41 -39.37
C LYS A 138 -31.31 -17.56 -38.46
N ASN A 139 -30.11 -17.67 -39.05
CA ASN A 139 -28.86 -18.04 -38.37
C ASN A 139 -28.49 -17.13 -37.18
N ARG A 140 -28.72 -15.81 -37.28
CA ARG A 140 -28.43 -14.87 -36.18
C ARG A 140 -29.29 -15.15 -34.94
N LEU A 141 -30.58 -15.37 -35.14
CA LEU A 141 -31.50 -15.74 -34.06
C LEU A 141 -31.12 -17.10 -33.48
N ALA A 142 -30.75 -18.06 -34.34
CA ALA A 142 -30.31 -19.38 -33.90
C ALA A 142 -29.09 -19.29 -32.97
N LEU A 143 -28.04 -18.57 -33.39
CA LEU A 143 -26.82 -18.38 -32.62
C LEU A 143 -27.11 -17.74 -31.26
N TYR A 144 -27.86 -16.63 -31.25
CA TYR A 144 -28.23 -15.94 -30.03
C TYR A 144 -28.96 -16.87 -29.05
N SER A 145 -29.98 -17.59 -29.52
CA SER A 145 -30.78 -18.46 -28.67
C SER A 145 -29.99 -19.65 -28.13
N TYR A 146 -29.09 -20.25 -28.94
CA TYR A 146 -28.20 -21.30 -28.43
C TYR A 146 -27.22 -20.79 -27.37
N GLN A 147 -26.67 -19.57 -27.54
CA GLN A 147 -25.79 -18.96 -26.54
C GLN A 147 -26.52 -18.69 -25.23
N GLN A 148 -27.77 -18.21 -25.27
CA GLN A 148 -28.58 -18.01 -24.06
C GLN A 148 -28.86 -19.34 -23.33
N ALA A 149 -29.24 -20.38 -24.08
CA ALA A 149 -29.40 -21.71 -23.50
C ALA A 149 -28.08 -22.23 -22.90
N LEU A 150 -26.96 -22.06 -23.61
CA LEU A 150 -25.65 -22.53 -23.16
C LEU A 150 -25.20 -21.83 -21.88
N ASN A 151 -25.45 -20.53 -21.73
CA ASN A 151 -25.12 -19.79 -20.51
C ASN A 151 -25.75 -20.41 -19.26
N TYR A 152 -26.98 -20.91 -19.37
CA TYR A 152 -27.63 -21.66 -18.30
C TYR A 152 -26.96 -23.02 -18.08
N TYR A 153 -26.76 -23.82 -19.12
CA TYR A 153 -26.18 -25.18 -18.96
C TYR A 153 -24.71 -25.21 -18.55
N LEU A 154 -23.96 -24.12 -18.74
CA LEU A 154 -22.60 -23.97 -18.23
C LEU A 154 -22.52 -23.92 -16.69
N THR A 155 -23.63 -23.65 -15.99
CA THR A 155 -23.69 -23.67 -14.53
C THR A 155 -24.02 -25.05 -13.96
N LEU A 156 -24.38 -26.02 -14.81
CA LEU A 156 -24.79 -27.37 -14.44
C LEU A 156 -23.75 -28.42 -14.84
N ASP A 157 -23.65 -29.53 -14.12
CA ASP A 157 -22.82 -30.69 -14.49
C ASP A 157 -23.55 -31.60 -15.49
N GLU A 158 -23.96 -31.04 -16.64
CA GLU A 158 -24.62 -31.77 -17.73
C GLU A 158 -23.77 -31.72 -19.01
N PRO A 159 -22.66 -32.49 -19.10
CA PRO A 159 -21.67 -32.36 -20.17
C PRO A 159 -22.23 -32.61 -21.57
N ILE A 160 -23.20 -33.52 -21.71
CA ILE A 160 -23.85 -33.79 -23.00
C ILE A 160 -24.81 -32.67 -23.43
N ALA A 161 -25.52 -32.05 -22.49
CA ALA A 161 -26.37 -30.89 -22.81
C ALA A 161 -25.53 -29.71 -23.31
N GLN A 162 -24.39 -29.47 -22.66
CA GLN A 162 -23.41 -28.48 -23.08
C GLN A 162 -22.83 -28.81 -24.46
N ALA A 163 -22.39 -30.05 -24.68
CA ALA A 163 -21.82 -30.49 -25.96
C ALA A 163 -22.82 -30.36 -27.12
N ASN A 164 -24.10 -30.70 -26.90
CA ASN A 164 -25.17 -30.54 -27.89
C ASN A 164 -25.41 -29.08 -28.27
N LEU A 165 -25.38 -28.15 -27.31
CA LEU A 165 -25.52 -26.73 -27.58
C LEU A 165 -24.31 -26.16 -28.33
N TYR A 166 -23.10 -26.56 -27.94
CA TYR A 166 -21.89 -26.24 -28.68
C TYR A 166 -21.94 -26.78 -30.11
N ASN A 167 -22.35 -28.04 -30.32
CA ASN A 167 -22.53 -28.62 -31.65
C ASN A 167 -23.51 -27.79 -32.50
N ASN A 168 -24.63 -27.37 -31.92
CA ASN A 168 -25.59 -26.51 -32.60
C ASN A 168 -25.02 -25.14 -32.97
N ILE A 169 -24.20 -24.54 -32.10
CA ILE A 169 -23.49 -23.29 -32.38
C ILE A 169 -22.48 -23.49 -33.52
N ALA A 170 -21.72 -24.59 -33.50
CA ALA A 170 -20.76 -24.93 -34.55
C ALA A 170 -21.43 -25.05 -35.93
N LEU A 171 -22.61 -25.71 -35.99
CA LEU A 171 -23.41 -25.78 -37.21
C LEU A 171 -23.82 -24.41 -37.74
N VAL A 172 -24.15 -23.45 -36.86
CA VAL A 172 -24.45 -22.07 -37.28
C VAL A 172 -23.20 -21.40 -37.84
N TYR A 173 -22.05 -21.55 -37.18
CA TYR A 173 -20.78 -21.00 -37.67
C TYR A 173 -20.37 -21.58 -39.03
N GLY A 174 -20.59 -22.88 -39.25
CA GLY A 174 -20.37 -23.50 -40.55
C GLY A 174 -21.26 -22.92 -41.66
N ARG A 175 -22.51 -22.56 -41.35
CA ARG A 175 -23.41 -21.87 -42.31
C ARG A 175 -23.03 -20.41 -42.56
N THR A 176 -22.37 -19.74 -41.61
CA THR A 176 -21.91 -18.35 -41.76
C THR A 176 -20.43 -18.25 -42.18
N ALA A 177 -19.84 -19.34 -42.67
CA ALA A 177 -18.44 -19.43 -43.13
C ALA A 177 -17.38 -19.06 -42.07
N GLN A 178 -17.70 -19.26 -40.77
CA GLN A 178 -16.79 -19.02 -39.65
C GLN A 178 -16.06 -20.32 -39.26
N ASN A 179 -15.26 -20.85 -40.19
CA ASN A 179 -14.68 -22.20 -40.10
C ASN A 179 -13.72 -22.40 -38.90
N GLU A 180 -13.01 -21.35 -38.47
CA GLU A 180 -12.07 -21.44 -37.33
C GLU A 180 -12.81 -21.63 -35.99
N LEU A 181 -13.89 -20.86 -35.77
CA LEU A 181 -14.74 -21.00 -34.59
C LEU A 181 -15.44 -22.37 -34.57
N GLU A 182 -15.89 -22.83 -35.72
CA GLU A 182 -16.46 -24.16 -35.88
C GLU A 182 -15.43 -25.26 -35.51
N LEU A 183 -14.20 -25.17 -36.02
CA LEU A 183 -13.12 -26.11 -35.72
C LEU A 183 -12.78 -26.13 -34.23
N ALA A 184 -12.64 -24.96 -33.61
CA ALA A 184 -12.33 -24.83 -32.19
C ALA A 184 -13.40 -25.48 -31.31
N ILE A 185 -14.69 -25.33 -31.67
CA ILE A 185 -15.78 -25.99 -30.96
C ILE A 185 -15.72 -27.51 -31.15
N TYR A 186 -15.49 -28.02 -32.36
CA TYR A 186 -15.41 -29.46 -32.57
C TYR A 186 -14.25 -30.12 -31.81
N GLN A 187 -13.08 -29.47 -31.76
CA GLN A 187 -11.95 -29.91 -30.93
C GLN A 187 -12.32 -29.97 -29.45
N LYS A 188 -13.17 -29.05 -28.98
CA LYS A 188 -13.64 -29.01 -27.58
C LYS A 188 -14.65 -30.11 -27.27
N ILE A 189 -15.64 -30.35 -28.13
CA ILE A 189 -16.75 -31.26 -27.82
C ILE A 189 -16.50 -32.72 -28.20
N GLN A 190 -15.61 -32.99 -29.15
CA GLN A 190 -15.31 -34.37 -29.56
C GLN A 190 -14.88 -35.28 -28.39
N PRO A 191 -13.98 -34.86 -27.47
CA PRO A 191 -13.65 -35.66 -26.29
C PRO A 191 -14.84 -35.88 -25.34
N ILE A 192 -15.76 -34.90 -25.28
CA ILE A 192 -16.97 -34.99 -24.44
C ILE A 192 -17.90 -36.07 -24.98
N TYR A 193 -18.17 -36.06 -26.28
CA TYR A 193 -18.99 -37.11 -26.92
C TYR A 193 -18.32 -38.48 -26.90
N GLN A 194 -17.00 -38.55 -27.02
CA GLN A 194 -16.27 -39.81 -26.88
C GLN A 194 -16.41 -40.42 -25.47
N LYS A 195 -16.42 -39.57 -24.44
CA LYS A 195 -16.51 -40.01 -23.04
C LYS A 195 -17.94 -40.28 -22.56
N PHE A 196 -18.89 -39.44 -22.96
CA PHE A 196 -20.24 -39.43 -22.40
C PHE A 196 -21.35 -39.66 -23.44
N GLY A 197 -21.04 -39.54 -24.72
CA GLY A 197 -22.03 -39.58 -25.81
C GLY A 197 -22.31 -40.99 -26.29
N SER A 198 -23.48 -41.18 -26.89
CA SER A 198 -23.84 -42.43 -27.56
C SER A 198 -22.98 -42.62 -28.84
N LYS A 199 -22.95 -43.85 -29.37
CA LYS A 199 -22.32 -44.12 -30.68
C LYS A 199 -22.89 -43.24 -31.79
N LYS A 200 -24.20 -42.93 -31.73
CA LYS A 200 -24.85 -42.03 -32.68
C LYS A 200 -24.33 -40.60 -32.54
N ASP A 201 -24.24 -40.08 -31.31
CA ASP A 201 -23.71 -38.73 -31.07
C ASP A 201 -22.27 -38.58 -31.58
N GLN A 202 -21.44 -39.62 -31.37
CA GLN A 202 -20.07 -39.64 -31.88
C GLN A 202 -20.03 -39.58 -33.42
N LEU A 203 -20.91 -40.32 -34.10
CA LEU A 203 -21.01 -40.31 -35.56
C LEU A 203 -21.59 -39.01 -36.10
N ASP A 204 -22.55 -38.40 -35.41
CA ASP A 204 -23.14 -37.10 -35.79
C ASP A 204 -22.09 -35.99 -35.77
N VAL A 205 -21.24 -35.97 -34.74
CA VAL A 205 -20.14 -35.01 -34.65
C VAL A 205 -19.07 -35.27 -35.70
N LEU A 206 -18.70 -36.53 -35.94
CA LEU A 206 -17.75 -36.87 -37.02
C LEU A 206 -18.29 -36.48 -38.40
N ASN A 207 -19.58 -36.65 -38.65
CA ASN A 207 -20.24 -36.19 -39.88
C ASN A 207 -20.12 -34.68 -40.06
N ASN A 208 -20.31 -33.92 -38.98
CA ASN A 208 -20.15 -32.48 -39.02
C ASN A 208 -18.69 -32.05 -39.26
N ILE A 209 -17.71 -32.74 -38.65
CA ILE A 209 -16.28 -32.50 -38.91
C ILE A 209 -15.93 -32.85 -40.37
N ALA A 210 -16.46 -33.93 -40.93
CA ALA A 210 -16.26 -34.28 -42.34
C ALA A 210 -16.83 -33.19 -43.28
N ASN A 211 -17.99 -32.61 -42.93
CA ASN A 211 -18.54 -31.45 -43.63
C ASN A 211 -17.70 -30.18 -43.47
N LEU A 212 -17.04 -29.97 -42.33
CA LEU A 212 -16.07 -28.88 -42.16
C LEU A 212 -14.87 -29.07 -43.11
N HIS A 213 -14.35 -30.30 -43.24
CA HIS A 213 -13.29 -30.60 -44.21
C HIS A 213 -13.71 -30.29 -45.64
N LEU A 214 -14.97 -30.57 -46.01
CA LEU A 214 -15.54 -30.19 -47.30
C LEU A 214 -15.50 -28.67 -47.51
N ARG A 215 -15.98 -27.88 -46.54
CA ARG A 215 -15.93 -26.40 -46.60
C ARG A 215 -14.51 -25.84 -46.65
N LEU A 216 -13.56 -26.50 -46.01
CA LEU A 216 -12.13 -26.20 -46.07
C LEU A 216 -11.46 -26.66 -47.37
N LYS A 217 -12.23 -27.17 -48.35
CA LYS A 217 -11.76 -27.69 -49.64
C LYS A 217 -10.78 -28.87 -49.53
N ARG A 218 -10.83 -29.59 -48.40
CA ARG A 218 -10.04 -30.83 -48.17
C ARG A 218 -10.88 -32.03 -48.58
N TYR A 219 -11.18 -32.13 -49.87
CA TYR A 219 -12.14 -33.10 -50.41
C TYR A 219 -11.74 -34.56 -50.12
N ASP A 220 -10.48 -34.93 -50.31
CA ASP A 220 -9.99 -36.29 -50.05
C ASP A 220 -10.23 -36.74 -48.60
N ALA A 221 -9.93 -35.86 -47.64
CA ALA A 221 -10.13 -36.13 -46.22
C ALA A 221 -11.63 -36.27 -45.88
N SER A 222 -12.46 -35.38 -46.45
CA SER A 222 -13.92 -35.44 -46.27
C SER A 222 -14.51 -36.75 -46.80
N ILE A 223 -14.12 -37.15 -48.01
CA ILE A 223 -14.56 -38.41 -48.65
C ILE A 223 -14.15 -39.62 -47.80
N GLN A 224 -12.90 -39.71 -47.37
CA GLN A 224 -12.42 -40.80 -46.52
C GLN A 224 -13.20 -40.89 -45.21
N MET A 225 -13.43 -39.76 -44.54
CA MET A 225 -14.21 -39.73 -43.30
C MET A 225 -15.64 -40.19 -43.52
N PHE A 226 -16.30 -39.79 -44.61
CA PHE A 226 -17.66 -40.21 -44.89
C PHE A 226 -17.77 -41.72 -45.18
N TYR A 227 -16.79 -42.35 -45.81
CA TYR A 227 -16.78 -43.82 -45.95
C TYR A 227 -16.78 -44.52 -44.60
N ASP A 228 -15.88 -44.11 -43.69
CA ASP A 228 -15.81 -44.63 -42.32
C ASP A 228 -17.13 -44.41 -41.55
N ILE A 229 -17.74 -43.24 -41.70
CA ILE A 229 -19.01 -42.90 -41.03
C ILE A 229 -20.15 -43.75 -41.58
N ILE A 230 -20.23 -43.91 -42.90
CA ILE A 230 -21.26 -44.69 -43.59
C ILE A 230 -21.19 -46.16 -43.14
N GLU A 231 -19.99 -46.73 -43.07
CA GLU A 231 -19.78 -48.11 -42.60
C GLU A 231 -20.31 -48.27 -41.17
N LYS A 232 -19.88 -47.40 -40.24
CA LYS A 232 -20.31 -47.43 -38.84
C LYS A 232 -21.81 -47.17 -38.65
N ARG A 233 -22.41 -46.28 -39.47
CA ARG A 233 -23.86 -46.01 -39.42
C ARG A 233 -24.69 -47.20 -39.89
N LYS A 234 -24.19 -47.99 -40.85
CA LYS A 234 -24.82 -49.26 -41.26
C LYS A 234 -24.82 -50.26 -40.11
N GLU A 235 -23.72 -50.39 -39.37
CA GLU A 235 -23.62 -51.30 -38.22
C GLU A 235 -24.65 -50.99 -37.13
N ILE A 236 -24.89 -49.71 -36.85
CA ILE A 236 -25.88 -49.28 -35.84
C ILE A 236 -27.30 -49.12 -36.39
N SER A 237 -27.54 -49.46 -37.66
CA SER A 237 -28.84 -49.33 -38.34
C SER A 237 -29.46 -47.92 -38.31
N ASP A 238 -28.62 -46.88 -38.30
CA ASP A 238 -29.07 -45.48 -38.31
C ASP A 238 -29.41 -45.01 -39.73
N LYS A 239 -30.63 -45.31 -40.18
CA LYS A 239 -31.08 -45.03 -41.55
C LYS A 239 -31.10 -43.54 -41.90
N ILE A 240 -31.46 -42.68 -40.95
CA ILE A 240 -31.54 -41.23 -41.17
C ILE A 240 -30.13 -40.65 -41.32
N GLY A 241 -29.24 -40.94 -40.37
CA GLY A 241 -27.86 -40.48 -40.44
C GLY A 241 -27.11 -41.06 -41.65
N LEU A 242 -27.43 -42.29 -42.06
CA LEU A 242 -26.88 -42.90 -43.27
C LEU A 242 -27.28 -42.14 -44.54
N ALA A 243 -28.55 -41.74 -44.65
CA ALA A 243 -29.03 -40.96 -45.79
C ALA A 243 -28.33 -39.59 -45.88
N MET A 244 -28.18 -38.90 -44.73
CA MET A 244 -27.45 -37.64 -44.65
C MET A 244 -25.98 -37.81 -45.06
N ALA A 245 -25.29 -38.83 -44.54
CA ALA A 245 -23.89 -39.10 -44.88
C ALA A 245 -23.68 -39.39 -46.38
N TYR A 246 -24.63 -40.06 -47.04
CA TYR A 246 -24.59 -40.23 -48.50
C TYR A 246 -24.78 -38.90 -49.26
N SER A 247 -25.67 -38.03 -48.79
CA SER A 247 -25.88 -36.71 -49.41
C SER A 247 -24.62 -35.84 -49.31
N ASP A 248 -23.98 -35.86 -48.14
CA ASP A 248 -22.75 -35.11 -47.87
C ASP A 248 -21.53 -35.70 -48.62
N LEU A 249 -21.44 -37.03 -48.71
CA LEU A 249 -20.44 -37.70 -49.55
C LEU A 249 -20.62 -37.35 -51.03
N GLY A 250 -21.86 -37.36 -51.51
CA GLY A 250 -22.18 -36.94 -52.88
C GLY A 250 -21.78 -35.48 -53.13
N SER A 251 -22.03 -34.59 -52.17
CA SER A 251 -21.57 -33.20 -52.23
C SER A 251 -20.05 -33.10 -52.27
N SER A 252 -19.35 -33.94 -51.49
CA SER A 252 -17.89 -34.00 -51.47
C SER A 252 -17.30 -34.40 -52.82
N TYR A 253 -17.87 -35.40 -53.48
CA TYR A 253 -17.49 -35.79 -54.83
C TYR A 253 -17.80 -34.72 -55.88
N LYS A 254 -18.95 -34.02 -55.77
CA LYS A 254 -19.31 -32.91 -56.67
C LYS A 254 -18.20 -31.86 -56.67
N TYR A 255 -17.79 -31.40 -55.48
CA TYR A 255 -16.76 -30.38 -55.36
C TYR A 255 -15.35 -30.88 -55.69
N ALA A 256 -15.10 -32.19 -55.58
CA ALA A 256 -13.87 -32.83 -56.08
C ALA A 256 -13.84 -32.97 -57.61
N GLY A 257 -14.97 -32.78 -58.30
CA GLY A 257 -15.11 -32.90 -59.75
C GLY A 257 -15.47 -34.30 -60.25
N ASP A 258 -15.73 -35.27 -59.36
CA ASP A 258 -16.24 -36.60 -59.74
C ASP A 258 -17.76 -36.61 -59.72
N TYR A 259 -18.34 -36.09 -60.81
CA TYR A 259 -19.79 -35.95 -60.92
C TYR A 259 -20.55 -37.28 -60.98
N GLN A 260 -19.91 -38.36 -61.44
CA GLN A 260 -20.56 -39.68 -61.51
C GLN A 260 -20.78 -40.25 -60.11
N GLN A 261 -19.75 -40.19 -59.26
CA GLN A 261 -19.90 -40.61 -57.86
C GLN A 261 -20.84 -39.67 -57.09
N ALA A 262 -20.76 -38.37 -57.35
CA ALA A 262 -21.67 -37.40 -56.76
C ALA A 262 -23.14 -37.76 -57.03
N GLU A 263 -23.48 -38.02 -58.30
CA GLU A 263 -24.83 -38.37 -58.70
C GLU A 263 -25.29 -39.70 -58.08
N HIS A 264 -24.40 -40.71 -58.07
CA HIS A 264 -24.68 -42.01 -57.47
C HIS A 264 -25.08 -41.89 -56.00
N PHE A 265 -24.25 -41.23 -55.18
CA PHE A 265 -24.48 -41.11 -53.74
C PHE A 265 -25.65 -40.18 -53.41
N MET A 266 -25.85 -39.08 -54.14
CA MET A 266 -27.02 -38.22 -53.95
C MET A 266 -28.34 -38.92 -54.30
N LYS A 267 -28.38 -39.76 -55.34
CA LYS A 267 -29.57 -40.57 -55.66
C LYS A 267 -29.87 -41.62 -54.59
N LEU A 268 -28.82 -42.26 -54.05
CA LEU A 268 -28.96 -43.17 -52.90
C LEU A 268 -29.54 -42.43 -51.69
N ALA A 269 -29.00 -41.26 -51.36
CA ALA A 269 -29.51 -40.41 -50.28
C ALA A 269 -30.98 -40.06 -50.47
N LEU A 270 -31.36 -39.55 -51.66
CA LEU A 270 -32.74 -39.19 -51.97
C LEU A 270 -33.69 -40.38 -51.82
N SER A 271 -33.29 -41.57 -52.27
CA SER A 271 -34.09 -42.78 -52.13
C SER A 271 -34.34 -43.15 -50.66
N LEU A 272 -33.32 -43.00 -49.81
CA LEU A 272 -33.42 -43.28 -48.38
C LEU A 272 -34.23 -42.22 -47.65
N HIS A 273 -34.07 -40.93 -47.97
CA HIS A 273 -34.89 -39.87 -47.38
C HIS A 273 -36.38 -40.10 -47.68
N ARG A 274 -36.73 -40.44 -48.93
CA ARG A 274 -38.11 -40.79 -49.31
C ARG A 274 -38.63 -42.02 -48.56
N GLN A 275 -37.83 -43.07 -48.43
CA GLN A 275 -38.21 -44.28 -47.67
C GLN A 275 -38.44 -43.97 -46.18
N ASN A 276 -37.67 -43.03 -45.62
CA ASN A 276 -37.76 -42.62 -44.22
C ASN A 276 -38.77 -41.48 -43.98
N LYS A 277 -39.45 -40.98 -45.02
CA LYS A 277 -40.33 -39.80 -44.96
C LYS A 277 -39.63 -38.55 -44.40
N ASP A 278 -38.37 -38.37 -44.76
CA ASP A 278 -37.53 -37.25 -44.35
C ASP A 278 -37.51 -36.18 -45.45
N ASP A 279 -38.64 -35.50 -45.59
CA ASP A 279 -38.88 -34.57 -46.70
C ASP A 279 -38.01 -33.30 -46.61
N TYR A 280 -37.62 -32.89 -45.40
CA TYR A 280 -36.69 -31.78 -45.19
C TYR A 280 -35.34 -32.05 -45.87
N ASN A 281 -34.70 -33.19 -45.58
CA ASN A 281 -33.41 -33.51 -46.19
C ASN A 281 -33.54 -33.99 -47.65
N ALA A 282 -34.69 -34.56 -48.03
CA ALA A 282 -34.98 -34.83 -49.44
C ALA A 282 -34.99 -33.52 -50.25
N ALA A 283 -35.60 -32.44 -49.75
CA ALA A 283 -35.59 -31.13 -50.42
C ALA A 283 -34.16 -30.60 -50.58
N SER A 284 -33.31 -30.76 -49.56
CA SER A 284 -31.88 -30.41 -49.63
C SER A 284 -31.15 -31.22 -50.72
N THR A 285 -31.40 -32.52 -50.79
CA THR A 285 -30.77 -33.40 -51.78
C THR A 285 -31.26 -33.11 -53.21
N LEU A 286 -32.54 -32.75 -53.38
CA LEU A 286 -33.13 -32.41 -54.67
C LEU A 286 -32.51 -31.16 -55.28
N HIS A 287 -32.29 -30.08 -54.51
CA HIS A 287 -31.64 -28.89 -55.08
C HIS A 287 -30.16 -29.15 -55.41
N ASN A 288 -29.45 -29.93 -54.58
CA ASN A 288 -28.08 -30.35 -54.88
C ASN A 288 -28.00 -31.19 -56.17
N LEU A 289 -28.96 -32.10 -56.38
CA LEU A 289 -29.09 -32.87 -57.63
C LEU A 289 -29.42 -31.97 -58.82
N ALA A 290 -30.25 -30.95 -58.63
CA ALA A 290 -30.55 -29.98 -59.68
C ALA A 290 -29.30 -29.19 -60.09
N GLU A 291 -28.53 -28.72 -59.12
CA GLU A 291 -27.24 -28.04 -59.34
C GLU A 291 -26.24 -28.96 -60.06
N LEU A 292 -26.08 -30.19 -59.59
CA LEU A 292 -25.20 -31.18 -60.24
C LEU A 292 -25.64 -31.47 -61.70
N ASN A 293 -26.94 -31.55 -61.97
CA ASN A 293 -27.44 -31.76 -63.33
C ASN A 293 -27.25 -30.53 -64.23
N ASN A 294 -27.23 -29.32 -63.67
CA ASN A 294 -26.81 -28.13 -64.40
C ASN A 294 -25.32 -28.20 -64.78
N ASP A 295 -24.45 -28.64 -63.86
CA ASP A 295 -23.02 -28.83 -64.12
C ASP A 295 -22.75 -29.91 -65.18
N LEU A 296 -23.54 -31.00 -65.15
CA LEU A 296 -23.52 -32.08 -66.14
C LEU A 296 -24.22 -31.72 -67.46
N HIS A 297 -24.82 -30.53 -67.56
CA HIS A 297 -25.62 -30.08 -68.72
C HIS A 297 -26.86 -30.93 -69.02
N ASN A 298 -27.38 -31.67 -68.03
CA ASN A 298 -28.63 -32.44 -68.09
C ASN A 298 -29.84 -31.57 -67.70
N ILE A 299 -30.12 -30.57 -68.54
CA ILE A 299 -31.01 -29.45 -68.18
C ILE A 299 -32.43 -29.89 -67.80
N ASP A 300 -33.01 -30.87 -68.49
CA ASP A 300 -34.38 -31.34 -68.20
C ASP A 300 -34.49 -32.03 -66.83
N GLN A 301 -33.47 -32.79 -66.44
CA GLN A 301 -33.39 -33.36 -65.10
C GLN A 301 -33.16 -32.28 -64.05
N ALA A 302 -32.31 -31.29 -64.34
CA ALA A 302 -32.09 -30.15 -63.44
C ALA A 302 -33.39 -29.41 -63.13
N ILE A 303 -34.21 -29.12 -64.15
CA ILE A 303 -35.54 -28.49 -63.99
C ILE A 303 -36.47 -29.39 -63.16
N THR A 304 -36.46 -30.70 -63.40
CA THR A 304 -37.33 -31.65 -62.71
C THR A 304 -37.01 -31.69 -61.21
N TYR A 305 -35.73 -31.90 -60.86
CA TYR A 305 -35.29 -31.89 -59.47
C TYR A 305 -35.48 -30.53 -58.80
N ALA A 306 -35.24 -29.42 -59.51
CA ALA A 306 -35.42 -28.09 -58.94
C ALA A 306 -36.89 -27.79 -58.62
N LYS A 307 -37.84 -28.15 -59.51
CA LYS A 307 -39.28 -27.94 -59.27
C LYS A 307 -39.78 -28.80 -58.11
N GLU A 308 -39.38 -30.07 -58.07
CA GLU A 308 -39.70 -30.95 -56.95
C GLU A 308 -39.13 -30.40 -55.63
N GLY A 309 -37.87 -29.98 -55.65
CA GLY A 309 -37.20 -29.37 -54.50
C GLY A 309 -37.88 -28.09 -54.01
N ILE A 310 -38.34 -27.22 -54.93
CA ILE A 310 -39.10 -26.00 -54.58
C ILE A 310 -40.39 -26.37 -53.84
N ASN A 311 -41.18 -27.30 -54.37
CA ASN A 311 -42.45 -27.69 -53.75
C ASN A 311 -42.22 -28.26 -52.34
N LEU A 312 -41.29 -29.21 -52.24
CA LEU A 312 -40.99 -29.88 -50.97
C LEU A 312 -40.41 -28.89 -49.94
N SER A 313 -39.54 -27.97 -50.38
CA SER A 313 -38.98 -26.95 -49.50
C SER A 313 -40.03 -25.96 -48.97
N LEU A 314 -41.06 -25.62 -49.75
CA LEU A 314 -42.16 -24.76 -49.31
C LEU A 314 -43.04 -25.48 -48.27
N GLU A 315 -43.38 -26.74 -48.52
CA GLU A 315 -44.15 -27.57 -47.58
C GLU A 315 -43.42 -27.73 -46.24
N GLN A 316 -42.09 -27.87 -46.26
CA GLN A 316 -41.27 -28.07 -45.07
C GLN A 316 -40.76 -26.76 -44.42
N GLY A 317 -41.10 -25.59 -44.97
CA GLY A 317 -40.56 -24.30 -44.52
C GLY A 317 -39.03 -24.17 -44.66
N HIS A 318 -38.41 -24.95 -45.54
CA HIS A 318 -36.96 -25.04 -45.70
C HIS A 318 -36.41 -23.95 -46.65
N ASN A 319 -36.25 -22.73 -46.14
CA ASN A 319 -35.81 -21.58 -46.94
C ASN A 319 -34.50 -21.81 -47.70
N ASN A 320 -33.47 -22.42 -47.10
CA ASN A 320 -32.19 -22.63 -47.80
C ASN A 320 -32.33 -23.57 -49.02
N ALA A 321 -33.07 -24.67 -48.89
CA ALA A 321 -33.33 -25.57 -50.02
C ALA A 321 -34.20 -24.90 -51.09
N TYR A 322 -35.18 -24.09 -50.67
CA TYR A 322 -36.00 -23.28 -51.58
C TYR A 322 -35.14 -22.32 -52.42
N LEU A 323 -34.23 -21.58 -51.78
CA LEU A 323 -33.33 -20.64 -52.44
C LEU A 323 -32.38 -21.36 -53.41
N GLY A 324 -31.76 -22.46 -52.98
CA GLY A 324 -30.88 -23.27 -53.83
C GLY A 324 -31.60 -23.88 -55.03
N ALA A 325 -32.83 -24.36 -54.82
CA ALA A 325 -33.65 -24.91 -55.90
C ALA A 325 -34.10 -23.83 -56.89
N LYS A 326 -34.49 -22.64 -56.42
CA LYS A 326 -34.81 -21.48 -57.26
C LYS A 326 -33.61 -21.03 -58.08
N TYR A 327 -32.44 -20.94 -57.47
CA TYR A 327 -31.19 -20.61 -58.16
C TYR A 327 -30.84 -21.66 -59.23
N SER A 328 -30.96 -22.95 -58.89
CA SER A 328 -30.71 -24.05 -59.83
C SER A 328 -31.72 -24.03 -61.00
N LEU A 329 -33.00 -23.74 -60.74
CA LEU A 329 -34.02 -23.59 -61.78
C LEU A 329 -33.73 -22.38 -62.68
N ALA A 330 -33.32 -21.26 -62.10
CA ALA A 330 -32.93 -20.07 -62.86
C ALA A 330 -31.72 -20.34 -63.75
N THR A 331 -30.71 -21.04 -63.24
CA THR A 331 -29.54 -21.49 -64.01
C THR A 331 -29.95 -22.38 -65.18
N ALA A 332 -30.85 -23.35 -64.95
CA ALA A 332 -31.36 -24.22 -66.00
C ALA A 332 -32.10 -23.44 -67.09
N TYR A 333 -32.93 -22.46 -66.72
CA TYR A 333 -33.62 -21.59 -67.68
C TYR A 333 -32.68 -20.65 -68.43
N PHE A 334 -31.62 -20.16 -67.77
CA PHE A 334 -30.56 -19.41 -68.43
C PHE A 334 -29.88 -20.25 -69.52
N TYR A 335 -29.56 -21.52 -69.25
CA TYR A 335 -29.02 -22.44 -70.26
C TYR A 335 -30.00 -22.73 -71.41
N GLN A 336 -31.31 -22.71 -71.16
CA GLN A 336 -32.33 -22.80 -72.22
C GLN A 336 -32.56 -21.49 -73.00
N GLY A 337 -31.87 -20.39 -72.65
CA GLY A 337 -32.11 -19.07 -73.24
C GLY A 337 -33.41 -18.40 -72.79
N LYS A 338 -34.08 -18.93 -71.76
CA LYS A 338 -35.34 -18.41 -71.19
C LYS A 338 -35.04 -17.36 -70.12
N TYR A 339 -34.44 -16.25 -70.53
CA TYR A 339 -33.88 -15.23 -69.64
C TYR A 339 -34.91 -14.58 -68.70
N ASP A 340 -36.12 -14.28 -69.17
CA ASP A 340 -37.15 -13.65 -68.34
C ASP A 340 -37.64 -14.57 -67.21
N LEU A 341 -37.79 -15.88 -67.51
CA LEU A 341 -38.15 -16.88 -66.51
C LEU A 341 -37.02 -17.09 -65.50
N ALA A 342 -35.77 -17.08 -65.96
CA ALA A 342 -34.61 -17.15 -65.08
C ALA A 342 -34.57 -15.95 -64.11
N LEU A 343 -34.77 -14.73 -64.64
CA LEU A 343 -34.80 -13.51 -63.84
C LEU A 343 -35.95 -13.51 -62.83
N GLN A 344 -37.16 -13.92 -63.23
CA GLN A 344 -38.32 -14.02 -62.34
C GLN A 344 -38.03 -14.93 -61.13
N HIS A 345 -37.39 -16.08 -61.34
CA HIS A 345 -37.04 -16.97 -60.23
C HIS A 345 -35.92 -16.43 -59.34
N LEU A 346 -34.98 -15.67 -59.90
CA LEU A 346 -33.98 -14.95 -59.10
C LEU A 346 -34.59 -13.82 -58.27
N GLU A 347 -35.56 -13.08 -58.81
CA GLU A 347 -36.25 -12.01 -58.07
C GLU A 347 -37.03 -12.59 -56.88
N GLN A 348 -37.78 -13.68 -57.09
CA GLN A 348 -38.47 -14.42 -56.02
C GLN A 348 -37.50 -14.95 -54.96
N SER A 349 -36.35 -15.47 -55.37
CA SER A 349 -35.29 -15.92 -54.46
C SER A 349 -34.69 -14.76 -53.66
N THR A 350 -34.45 -13.62 -54.32
CA THR A 350 -33.84 -12.43 -53.71
C THR A 350 -34.74 -11.80 -52.65
N GLU A 351 -36.06 -11.81 -52.84
CA GLU A 351 -37.02 -11.35 -51.82
C GLU A 351 -36.87 -12.13 -50.51
N VAL A 352 -36.85 -13.47 -50.59
CA VAL A 352 -36.67 -14.33 -49.42
C VAL A 352 -35.27 -14.15 -48.82
N ILE A 353 -34.22 -14.02 -49.64
CA ILE A 353 -32.85 -13.75 -49.18
C ILE A 353 -32.77 -12.46 -48.34
N ASN A 354 -33.43 -11.40 -48.78
CA ASN A 354 -33.44 -10.11 -48.08
C ASN A 354 -34.18 -10.21 -46.73
N GLN A 355 -35.24 -11.01 -46.65
CA GLN A 355 -35.97 -11.24 -45.40
C GLN A 355 -35.13 -12.02 -44.37
N ILE A 356 -34.39 -13.05 -44.80
CA ILE A 356 -33.58 -13.89 -43.89
C ILE A 356 -32.16 -13.35 -43.65
N GLY A 357 -31.68 -12.42 -44.48
CA GLY A 357 -30.34 -11.82 -44.40
C GLY A 357 -29.20 -12.72 -44.90
N ASN A 358 -29.45 -13.58 -45.91
CA ASN A 358 -28.46 -14.53 -46.43
C ASN A 358 -27.59 -13.93 -47.55
N LYS A 359 -26.53 -13.20 -47.18
CA LYS A 359 -25.63 -12.53 -48.13
C LYS A 359 -24.87 -13.48 -49.07
N GLU A 360 -24.60 -14.71 -48.66
CA GLU A 360 -23.93 -15.72 -49.52
C GLU A 360 -24.80 -16.09 -50.71
N GLN A 361 -26.09 -16.36 -50.49
CA GLN A 361 -27.02 -16.64 -51.59
C GLN A 361 -27.30 -15.38 -52.44
N LEU A 362 -27.33 -14.19 -51.83
CA LEU A 362 -27.45 -12.93 -52.58
C LEU A 362 -26.33 -12.77 -53.61
N LYS A 363 -25.09 -13.07 -53.21
CA LYS A 363 -23.92 -13.06 -54.10
C LYS A 363 -24.14 -13.98 -55.31
N HIS A 364 -24.64 -15.21 -55.11
CA HIS A 364 -24.93 -16.12 -56.22
C HIS A 364 -25.99 -15.55 -57.18
N ASN A 365 -27.12 -15.05 -56.66
CA ASN A 365 -28.17 -14.45 -57.48
C ASN A 365 -27.65 -13.26 -58.31
N LEU A 366 -26.89 -12.35 -57.69
CA LEU A 366 -26.33 -11.18 -58.37
C LEU A 366 -25.37 -11.57 -59.51
N SER A 367 -24.59 -12.63 -59.32
CA SER A 367 -23.68 -13.15 -60.35
C SER A 367 -24.44 -13.67 -61.58
N LEU A 368 -25.48 -14.48 -61.38
CA LEU A 368 -26.29 -15.00 -62.48
C LEU A 368 -27.13 -13.90 -63.13
N GLN A 369 -27.66 -12.96 -62.34
CA GLN A 369 -28.40 -11.80 -62.84
C GLN A 369 -27.52 -10.93 -63.77
N ALA A 370 -26.24 -10.73 -63.43
CA ALA A 370 -25.31 -10.02 -64.30
C ALA A 370 -25.14 -10.75 -65.66
N LEU A 371 -25.02 -12.08 -65.65
CA LEU A 371 -24.93 -12.89 -66.87
C LEU A 371 -26.22 -12.85 -67.70
N ILE A 372 -27.39 -12.92 -67.06
CA ILE A 372 -28.69 -12.82 -67.73
C ILE A 372 -28.83 -11.45 -68.41
N TYR A 373 -28.54 -10.35 -67.71
CA TYR A 373 -28.62 -9.01 -68.31
C TYR A 373 -27.59 -8.81 -69.43
N ALA A 374 -26.40 -9.40 -69.32
CA ALA A 374 -25.42 -9.38 -70.40
C ALA A 374 -25.94 -10.13 -71.64
N ALA A 375 -26.53 -11.31 -71.46
CA ALA A 375 -27.12 -12.12 -72.52
C ALA A 375 -28.35 -11.44 -73.18
N GLN A 376 -29.12 -10.65 -72.43
CA GLN A 376 -30.23 -9.83 -72.93
C GLN A 376 -29.77 -8.50 -73.57
N HIS A 377 -28.47 -8.24 -73.71
CA HIS A 377 -27.92 -6.98 -74.23
C HIS A 377 -28.32 -5.74 -73.41
N HIS A 378 -28.38 -5.87 -72.08
CA HIS A 378 -28.63 -4.77 -71.13
C HIS A 378 -27.35 -4.40 -70.34
N PRO A 379 -26.35 -3.75 -70.99
CA PRO A 379 -25.01 -3.57 -70.42
C PRO A 379 -25.00 -2.76 -69.11
N PHE A 380 -25.86 -1.75 -68.98
CA PHE A 380 -25.95 -0.97 -67.74
C PHE A 380 -26.43 -1.82 -66.55
N LYS A 381 -27.47 -2.62 -66.75
CA LYS A 381 -27.99 -3.52 -65.69
C LYS A 381 -26.98 -4.61 -65.37
N ALA A 382 -26.31 -5.18 -66.38
CA ALA A 382 -25.27 -6.19 -66.19
C ALA A 382 -24.10 -5.66 -65.35
N VAL A 383 -23.55 -4.48 -65.69
CA VAL A 383 -22.46 -3.85 -64.93
C VAL A 383 -22.90 -3.48 -63.52
N LYS A 384 -24.15 -3.03 -63.34
CA LYS A 384 -24.69 -2.76 -62.00
C LYS A 384 -24.74 -4.03 -61.15
N SER A 385 -25.35 -5.11 -61.64
CA SER A 385 -25.42 -6.39 -60.93
C SER A 385 -24.04 -6.97 -60.63
N LEU A 386 -23.07 -6.82 -61.55
CA LEU A 386 -21.68 -7.22 -61.32
C LEU A 386 -21.02 -6.39 -60.20
N ARG A 387 -21.26 -5.08 -60.16
CA ARG A 387 -20.77 -4.22 -59.07
C ARG A 387 -21.38 -4.62 -57.73
N ASP A 388 -22.68 -4.85 -57.69
CA ASP A 388 -23.39 -5.27 -56.48
C ASP A 388 -22.87 -6.64 -55.99
N PHE A 389 -22.58 -7.57 -56.92
CA PHE A 389 -21.90 -8.83 -56.63
C PHE A 389 -20.51 -8.62 -55.99
N MET A 390 -19.65 -7.78 -56.61
CA MET A 390 -18.32 -7.49 -56.09
C MET A 390 -18.36 -6.84 -54.71
N GLN A 391 -19.29 -5.91 -54.49
CA GLN A 391 -19.49 -5.28 -53.20
C GLN A 391 -19.94 -6.31 -52.14
N THR A 392 -20.91 -7.16 -52.48
CA THR A 392 -21.38 -8.22 -51.57
C THR A 392 -20.26 -9.19 -51.23
N GLN A 393 -19.42 -9.56 -52.20
CA GLN A 393 -18.25 -10.41 -52.00
C GLN A 393 -17.21 -9.76 -51.08
N LEU A 394 -16.93 -8.47 -51.26
CA LEU A 394 -16.02 -7.71 -50.40
C LEU A 394 -16.55 -7.62 -48.96
N GLU A 395 -17.85 -7.37 -48.78
CA GLU A 395 -18.49 -7.34 -47.46
C GLU A 395 -18.38 -8.69 -46.74
N LEU A 396 -18.58 -9.81 -47.47
CA LEU A 396 -18.43 -11.17 -46.91
C LEU A 396 -16.98 -11.44 -46.48
N ALA A 397 -16.00 -11.09 -47.33
CA ALA A 397 -14.58 -11.23 -47.01
C ALA A 397 -14.17 -10.37 -45.79
N ASN A 398 -14.65 -9.11 -45.72
CA ASN A 398 -14.40 -8.23 -44.58
C ASN A 398 -15.01 -8.79 -43.29
N ASN A 399 -16.23 -9.34 -43.33
CA ASN A 399 -16.85 -9.95 -42.16
C ASN A 399 -16.07 -11.18 -41.65
N GLN A 400 -15.54 -11.99 -42.58
CA GLN A 400 -14.70 -13.13 -42.23
C GLN A 400 -13.38 -12.66 -41.60
N LEU A 401 -12.72 -11.66 -42.17
CA LEU A 401 -11.49 -11.07 -41.61
C LEU A 401 -11.74 -10.48 -40.22
N ASN A 402 -12.83 -9.73 -40.04
CA ASN A 402 -13.19 -9.16 -38.73
C ASN A 402 -13.43 -10.25 -37.68
N SER A 403 -14.01 -11.39 -38.07
CA SER A 403 -14.20 -12.53 -37.17
C SER A 403 -12.85 -13.16 -36.78
N GLN A 404 -11.91 -13.30 -37.71
CA GLN A 404 -10.55 -13.78 -37.42
C GLN A 404 -9.79 -12.84 -36.49
N LEU A 405 -9.86 -11.53 -36.73
CA LEU A 405 -9.26 -10.51 -35.86
C LEU A 405 -9.84 -10.57 -34.44
N ALA A 406 -11.16 -10.71 -34.30
CA ALA A 406 -11.79 -10.85 -32.98
C ALA A 406 -11.34 -12.11 -32.22
N ILE A 407 -11.10 -13.23 -32.93
CA ILE A 407 -10.53 -14.44 -32.32
C ILE A 407 -9.11 -14.18 -31.86
N PHE A 408 -8.27 -13.59 -32.72
CA PHE A 408 -6.89 -13.26 -32.39
C PHE A 408 -6.80 -12.35 -31.16
N ASP A 409 -7.59 -11.28 -31.11
CA ASP A 409 -7.65 -10.36 -29.98
C ASP A 409 -8.12 -11.08 -28.71
N SER A 410 -9.09 -12.00 -28.83
CA SER A 410 -9.59 -12.80 -27.71
C SER A 410 -8.52 -13.77 -27.18
N GLU A 411 -7.73 -14.40 -28.05
CA GLU A 411 -6.63 -15.27 -27.66
C GLU A 411 -5.51 -14.48 -26.98
N GLN A 412 -5.17 -13.30 -27.51
CA GLN A 412 -4.19 -12.41 -26.88
C GLN A 412 -4.65 -11.97 -25.49
N LEU A 413 -5.92 -11.58 -25.35
CA LEU A 413 -6.50 -11.23 -24.05
C LEU A 413 -6.48 -12.43 -23.09
N LYS A 414 -6.79 -13.63 -23.57
CA LYS A 414 -6.75 -14.86 -22.76
C LYS A 414 -5.33 -15.12 -22.24
N GLN A 415 -4.31 -14.97 -23.08
CA GLN A 415 -2.91 -15.10 -22.67
C GLN A 415 -2.53 -14.06 -21.61
N GLN A 416 -2.93 -12.80 -21.78
CA GLN A 416 -2.72 -11.76 -20.77
C GLN A 416 -3.40 -12.09 -19.45
N VAL A 417 -4.65 -12.57 -19.47
CA VAL A 417 -5.38 -12.99 -18.26
C VAL A 417 -4.70 -14.19 -17.59
N GLU A 418 -4.19 -15.15 -18.36
CA GLU A 418 -3.43 -16.28 -17.81
C GLU A 418 -2.10 -15.83 -17.17
N GLN A 419 -1.38 -14.91 -17.81
CA GLN A 419 -0.16 -14.30 -17.25
C GLN A 419 -0.47 -13.56 -15.94
N LEU A 420 -1.53 -12.75 -15.91
CA LEU A 420 -1.98 -12.07 -14.70
C LEU A 420 -2.36 -13.06 -13.58
N LYS A 421 -3.05 -14.16 -13.92
CA LYS A 421 -3.37 -15.23 -12.95
C LYS A 421 -2.10 -15.91 -12.42
N GLN A 422 -1.10 -16.14 -13.26
CA GLN A 422 0.19 -16.71 -12.85
C GLN A 422 0.95 -15.74 -11.92
N GLN A 423 1.01 -14.45 -12.27
CA GLN A 423 1.62 -13.42 -11.43
C GLN A 423 0.93 -13.32 -10.06
N LYS A 424 -0.42 -13.34 -10.02
CA LYS A 424 -1.17 -13.35 -8.77
C LYS A 424 -0.88 -14.59 -7.92
N ARG A 425 -0.77 -15.77 -8.53
CA ARG A 425 -0.35 -16.99 -7.81
C ARG A 425 1.06 -16.87 -7.25
N LEU A 426 1.98 -16.29 -8.01
CA LEU A 426 3.36 -16.07 -7.57
C LEU A 426 3.41 -15.12 -6.37
N GLN A 427 2.68 -14.00 -6.40
CA GLN A 427 2.57 -13.07 -5.28
C GLN A 427 2.02 -13.75 -4.01
N VAL A 428 0.98 -14.60 -4.14
CA VAL A 428 0.43 -15.36 -3.00
C VAL A 428 1.48 -16.32 -2.43
N LEU A 429 2.26 -16.99 -3.29
CA LEU A 429 3.35 -17.88 -2.85
C LEU A 429 4.50 -17.11 -2.18
N GLU A 430 4.89 -15.95 -2.72
CA GLU A 430 5.90 -15.08 -2.13
C GLU A 430 5.45 -14.55 -0.76
N MET A 431 4.18 -14.14 -0.63
CA MET A 431 3.60 -13.69 0.62
C MET A 431 3.55 -14.83 1.66
N SER A 432 3.18 -16.05 1.22
CA SER A 432 3.23 -17.25 2.06
C SER A 432 4.66 -17.58 2.53
N ARG A 433 5.63 -17.53 1.61
CA ARG A 433 7.05 -17.74 1.91
C ARG A 433 7.59 -16.69 2.88
N SER A 434 7.28 -15.42 2.66
CA SER A 434 7.67 -14.32 3.56
C SER A 434 7.08 -14.53 4.95
N SER A 435 5.81 -14.95 5.05
CA SER A 435 5.18 -15.31 6.31
C SER A 435 5.89 -16.48 7.02
N GLN A 436 6.22 -17.55 6.29
CA GLN A 436 6.98 -18.69 6.82
C GLN A 436 8.37 -18.27 7.35
N VAL A 437 9.08 -17.41 6.61
CA VAL A 437 10.39 -16.88 7.04
C VAL A 437 10.23 -16.04 8.31
N ARG A 438 9.22 -15.16 8.40
CA ARG A 438 8.94 -14.38 9.63
C ARG A 438 8.63 -15.27 10.82
N ILE A 439 7.81 -16.31 10.63
CA ILE A 439 7.52 -17.29 11.69
C ILE A 439 8.81 -18.00 12.13
N MET A 440 9.67 -18.41 11.18
CA MET A 440 10.94 -19.06 11.49
C MET A 440 11.90 -18.14 12.26
N ILE A 441 11.97 -16.86 11.89
CA ILE A 441 12.75 -15.83 12.59
C ILE A 441 12.22 -15.65 14.01
N MET A 442 10.90 -15.54 14.21
CA MET A 442 10.30 -15.43 15.55
C MET A 442 10.62 -16.65 16.41
N ILE A 443 10.54 -17.86 15.85
CA ILE A 443 10.94 -19.09 16.55
C ILE A 443 12.43 -19.05 16.94
N MET A 444 13.31 -18.58 16.05
CA MET A 444 14.74 -18.44 16.34
C MET A 444 15.03 -17.40 17.42
N ILE A 445 14.33 -16.26 17.42
CA ILE A 445 14.46 -15.22 18.46
C ILE A 445 13.99 -15.78 19.80
N ILE A 446 12.84 -16.44 19.85
CA ILE A 446 12.31 -17.07 21.08
C ILE A 446 13.29 -18.13 21.59
N ALA A 447 13.84 -18.97 20.71
CA ALA A 447 14.83 -19.98 21.08
C ALA A 447 16.13 -19.34 21.60
N SER A 448 16.61 -18.28 20.95
CA SER A 448 17.77 -17.49 21.37
C SER A 448 17.56 -16.88 22.76
N LEU A 449 16.41 -16.24 22.99
CA LEU A 449 16.05 -15.68 24.28
C LEU A 449 15.91 -16.76 25.35
N LEU A 450 15.34 -17.92 25.02
CA LEU A 450 15.24 -19.05 25.94
C LEU A 450 16.62 -19.60 26.31
N ILE A 451 17.52 -19.76 25.33
CA ILE A 451 18.90 -20.19 25.54
C ILE A 451 19.64 -19.15 26.39
N GLY A 452 19.52 -17.87 26.05
CA GLY A 452 20.09 -16.76 26.81
C GLY A 452 19.59 -16.74 28.25
N PHE A 453 18.28 -16.94 28.46
CA PHE A 453 17.68 -17.06 29.79
C PHE A 453 18.22 -18.28 30.55
N LEU A 454 18.33 -19.44 29.91
CA LEU A 454 18.87 -20.65 30.53
C LEU A 454 20.36 -20.48 30.89
N ILE A 455 21.15 -19.83 30.04
CA ILE A 455 22.55 -19.49 30.32
C ILE A 455 22.63 -18.48 31.46
N ALA A 456 21.85 -17.40 31.43
CA ALA A 456 21.82 -16.39 32.49
C ALA A 456 21.41 -17.03 33.83
N ARG A 457 20.37 -17.88 33.83
CA ARG A 457 19.95 -18.64 35.01
C ARG A 457 21.08 -19.54 35.53
N ARG A 458 21.76 -20.28 34.65
CA ARG A 458 22.88 -21.16 35.02
C ARG A 458 24.10 -20.38 35.52
N LEU A 459 24.36 -19.19 34.98
CA LEU A 459 25.42 -18.28 35.44
C LEU A 459 25.07 -17.66 36.79
N ILE A 460 23.82 -17.23 36.99
CA ILE A 460 23.31 -16.74 38.29
C ILE A 460 23.41 -17.86 39.32
N GLU A 461 23.04 -19.08 38.98
CA GLU A 461 23.12 -20.24 39.88
C GLU A 461 24.57 -20.63 40.21
N ARG A 462 25.49 -20.57 39.25
CA ARG A 462 26.93 -20.77 39.51
C ARG A 462 27.52 -19.66 40.36
N ARG A 463 27.20 -18.39 40.06
CA ARG A 463 27.65 -17.24 40.85
C ARG A 463 27.05 -17.25 42.24
N SER A 464 25.78 -17.63 42.42
CA SER A 464 25.16 -17.72 43.73
C SER A 464 25.77 -18.86 44.55
N LYS A 465 26.12 -19.99 43.91
CA LYS A 465 26.80 -21.10 44.59
C LYS A 465 28.24 -20.76 44.99
N GLN A 466 29.01 -20.13 44.10
CA GLN A 466 30.37 -19.65 44.41
C GLN A 466 30.37 -18.50 45.43
N ALA A 467 29.40 -17.58 45.31
CA ALA A 467 29.19 -16.55 46.30
C ALA A 467 28.73 -17.14 47.63
N LEU A 468 27.90 -18.18 47.67
CA LEU A 468 27.50 -18.85 48.92
C LEU A 468 28.66 -19.59 49.56
N GLU A 469 29.50 -20.28 48.80
CA GLU A 469 30.72 -20.94 49.31
C GLU A 469 31.72 -19.93 49.87
N SER A 470 32.00 -18.84 49.14
CA SER A 470 32.86 -17.75 49.61
C SER A 470 32.23 -17.03 50.81
N LYS A 471 30.91 -16.79 50.79
CA LYS A 471 30.20 -16.05 51.82
C LYS A 471 29.95 -16.89 53.07
N VAL A 472 29.83 -18.21 53.02
CA VAL A 472 29.80 -19.05 54.23
C VAL A 472 31.17 -19.06 54.91
N LYS A 473 32.26 -19.11 54.12
CA LYS A 473 33.64 -19.14 54.62
C LYS A 473 34.12 -17.77 55.13
N GLN A 474 33.66 -16.69 54.51
CA GLN A 474 33.94 -15.31 54.90
C GLN A 474 32.98 -14.84 56.01
N ARG A 475 31.70 -15.24 56.01
CA ARG A 475 30.73 -14.87 57.08
C ARG A 475 31.09 -15.46 58.44
N THR A 476 31.73 -16.62 58.52
CA THR A 476 32.09 -17.18 59.84
C THR A 476 33.20 -16.39 60.52
N THR A 477 34.07 -15.74 59.75
CA THR A 477 35.20 -14.93 60.26
C THR A 477 34.90 -13.42 60.28
N GLU A 478 34.08 -12.94 59.35
CA GLU A 478 33.55 -11.56 59.39
C GLU A 478 32.43 -11.38 60.42
N LEU A 479 31.56 -12.36 60.71
CA LEU A 479 30.44 -12.14 61.64
C LEU A 479 30.89 -11.78 63.07
N GLU A 480 32.05 -12.26 63.52
CA GLU A 480 32.58 -11.93 64.86
C GLU A 480 33.19 -10.52 64.92
N TYR A 481 33.80 -10.05 63.83
CA TYR A 481 34.42 -8.73 63.74
C TYR A 481 33.42 -7.63 63.32
N LEU A 482 32.54 -7.91 62.34
CA LEU A 482 31.50 -6.97 61.87
C LEU A 482 30.39 -6.74 62.91
N MET A 483 30.13 -7.63 63.88
CA MET A 483 29.04 -7.40 64.85
C MET A 483 29.34 -6.20 65.77
N GLN A 484 30.62 -6.00 66.10
CA GLN A 484 31.09 -4.84 66.88
C GLN A 484 31.13 -3.55 66.06
N GLU A 485 31.46 -3.63 64.77
CA GLU A 485 31.54 -2.47 63.86
C GLU A 485 30.15 -2.06 63.30
N LEU A 486 29.23 -3.01 63.09
CA LEU A 486 27.86 -2.73 62.64
C LEU A 486 27.04 -2.01 63.70
N GLN A 487 27.27 -2.24 65.00
CA GLN A 487 26.53 -1.54 66.05
C GLN A 487 26.87 -0.04 66.12
N SER A 488 28.12 0.35 65.85
CA SER A 488 28.52 1.76 65.78
C SER A 488 28.09 2.40 64.45
N ALA A 489 28.26 1.71 63.31
CA ALA A 489 27.88 2.21 61.99
C ALA A 489 26.35 2.32 61.79
N ASN A 490 25.54 1.40 62.31
CA ASN A 490 24.06 1.52 62.24
C ASN A 490 23.55 2.70 63.05
N LYS A 491 24.18 3.05 64.18
CA LYS A 491 23.77 4.18 65.02
C LYS A 491 24.00 5.52 64.31
N ILE A 492 25.13 5.66 63.62
CA ILE A 492 25.47 6.84 62.81
C ILE A 492 24.59 6.92 61.54
N LYS A 493 24.42 5.80 60.80
CA LYS A 493 23.58 5.75 59.59
C LYS A 493 22.10 6.02 59.88
N SER A 494 21.60 5.55 61.02
CA SER A 494 20.21 5.82 61.45
C SER A 494 20.00 7.29 61.81
N GLN A 495 21.00 7.95 62.40
CA GLN A 495 20.95 9.36 62.76
C GLN A 495 21.09 10.28 61.52
N PHE A 496 21.91 9.90 60.54
CA PHE A 496 21.99 10.55 59.22
C PHE A 496 20.65 10.51 58.46
N LEU A 497 20.04 9.32 58.33
CA LEU A 497 18.77 9.17 57.61
C LEU A 497 17.59 9.86 58.33
N ALA A 498 17.60 9.89 59.66
CA ALA A 498 16.59 10.57 60.46
C ALA A 498 16.64 12.10 60.26
N ASN A 499 17.83 12.70 60.29
CA ASN A 499 18.00 14.15 60.10
C ASN A 499 17.69 14.56 58.65
N MET A 500 18.12 13.79 57.65
CA MET A 500 17.80 14.04 56.24
C MET A 500 16.31 13.94 55.93
N SER A 501 15.64 12.95 56.52
CA SER A 501 14.19 12.81 56.38
C SER A 501 13.40 13.93 57.06
N HIS A 502 14.00 14.69 57.98
CA HIS A 502 13.38 15.84 58.63
C HIS A 502 13.62 17.14 57.85
N GLU A 503 14.84 17.37 57.36
CA GLU A 503 15.23 18.56 56.59
C GLU A 503 14.62 18.59 55.17
N ILE A 504 14.34 17.42 54.56
CA ILE A 504 13.60 17.33 53.28
C ILE A 504 12.09 17.51 53.51
N ARG A 505 11.56 16.89 54.56
CA ARG A 505 10.11 16.83 54.80
C ARG A 505 9.53 18.18 55.18
N THR A 506 10.22 18.97 55.97
CA THR A 506 9.71 20.25 56.47
C THR A 506 9.37 21.24 55.35
N PRO A 507 10.29 21.59 54.42
CA PRO A 507 9.97 22.48 53.29
C PRO A 507 8.97 21.82 52.31
N LEU A 508 9.07 20.50 52.09
CA LEU A 508 8.15 19.78 51.20
C LEU A 508 6.72 19.77 51.72
N THR A 509 6.52 19.58 53.03
CA THR A 509 5.20 19.64 53.67
C THR A 509 4.63 21.05 53.63
N THR A 510 5.45 22.10 53.75
CA THR A 510 5.00 23.48 53.55
C THR A 510 4.61 23.75 52.11
N VAL A 511 5.39 23.27 51.12
CA VAL A 511 5.04 23.39 49.69
C VAL A 511 3.70 22.71 49.39
N ILE A 512 3.53 21.47 49.85
CA ILE A 512 2.29 20.71 49.65
C ILE A 512 1.13 21.39 50.37
N GLY A 513 1.29 21.77 51.63
CA GLY A 513 0.22 22.39 52.42
C GLY A 513 -0.26 23.73 51.86
N GLN A 514 0.66 24.60 51.41
CA GLN A 514 0.27 25.87 50.79
C GLN A 514 -0.34 25.66 49.39
N ALA A 515 0.14 24.69 48.61
CA ALA A 515 -0.46 24.36 47.33
C ALA A 515 -1.87 23.77 47.48
N GLU A 516 -2.08 22.88 48.46
CA GLU A 516 -3.41 22.35 48.81
C GLU A 516 -4.35 23.46 49.28
N ALA A 517 -3.91 24.37 50.17
CA ALA A 517 -4.74 25.48 50.63
C ALA A 517 -5.20 26.41 49.49
N ILE A 518 -4.33 26.67 48.50
CA ILE A 518 -4.70 27.40 47.28
C ILE A 518 -5.70 26.60 46.44
N MET A 519 -5.45 25.30 46.22
CA MET A 519 -6.32 24.43 45.40
C MET A 519 -7.71 24.22 46.03
N SER A 520 -7.80 24.21 47.35
CA SER A 520 -9.04 24.01 48.11
C SER A 520 -9.86 25.30 48.29
N GLY A 521 -9.32 26.46 47.91
CA GLY A 521 -9.99 27.76 48.05
C GLY A 521 -9.97 28.32 49.49
N ASP A 522 -9.08 27.83 50.35
CA ASP A 522 -8.95 28.23 51.75
C ASP A 522 -8.13 29.53 51.92
N VAL A 523 -7.61 30.09 50.83
CA VAL A 523 -6.82 31.33 50.79
C VAL A 523 -7.57 32.39 49.97
N GLU A 524 -7.81 33.55 50.57
CA GLU A 524 -8.43 34.68 49.87
C GLU A 524 -7.53 35.20 48.74
N ASP A 525 -8.13 35.65 47.63
CA ASP A 525 -7.41 36.02 46.39
C ASP A 525 -6.29 37.04 46.59
N GLU A 526 -6.40 37.93 47.59
CA GLU A 526 -5.38 38.94 47.92
C GLU A 526 -4.06 38.31 48.47
N PHE A 527 -4.12 37.11 49.06
CA PHE A 527 -2.98 36.46 49.70
C PHE A 527 -2.34 35.33 48.88
N ILE A 528 -2.94 34.93 47.74
CA ILE A 528 -2.40 33.87 46.88
C ILE A 528 -0.96 34.18 46.43
N GLY A 529 -0.66 35.43 46.08
CA GLY A 529 0.69 35.85 45.69
C GLY A 529 1.73 35.69 46.81
N LYS A 530 1.32 35.76 48.08
CA LYS A 530 2.20 35.53 49.24
C LYS A 530 2.45 34.04 49.43
N GLU A 531 1.44 33.20 49.26
CA GLU A 531 1.57 31.74 49.38
C GLU A 531 2.42 31.14 48.25
N VAL A 532 2.27 31.63 47.01
CA VAL A 532 3.13 31.23 45.88
C VAL A 532 4.59 31.61 46.13
N LYS A 533 4.87 32.77 46.75
CA LYS A 533 6.24 33.14 47.15
C LYS A 533 6.82 32.21 48.22
N ILE A 534 6.00 31.73 49.16
CA ILE A 534 6.42 30.76 50.18
C ILE A 534 6.72 29.40 49.56
N ILE A 535 5.89 28.94 48.61
CA ILE A 535 6.14 27.72 47.83
C ILE A 535 7.48 27.82 47.09
N HIS A 536 7.68 28.89 46.31
CA HIS A 536 8.90 29.11 45.54
C HIS A 536 10.16 29.14 46.41
N GLY A 537 10.11 29.83 47.56
CA GLY A 537 11.24 29.89 48.50
C GLY A 537 11.61 28.51 49.08
N ASN A 538 10.61 27.70 49.48
CA ASN A 538 10.87 26.36 49.99
C ASN A 538 11.34 25.38 48.90
N SER A 539 10.88 25.54 47.65
CA SER A 539 11.36 24.75 46.51
C SER A 539 12.82 25.02 46.17
N LEU A 540 13.27 26.29 46.21
CA LEU A 540 14.68 26.64 46.00
C LEU A 540 15.57 26.07 47.12
N HIS A 541 15.11 26.12 48.38
CA HIS A 541 15.84 25.54 49.50
C HIS A 541 16.01 24.01 49.37
N LEU A 542 14.97 23.31 48.89
CA LEU A 542 15.03 21.88 48.64
C LEU A 542 16.02 21.51 47.52
N LEU A 543 16.09 22.34 46.47
CA LEU A 543 17.04 22.16 45.37
C LEU A 543 18.49 22.33 45.85
N GLU A 544 18.77 23.35 46.66
CA GLU A 544 20.08 23.57 47.27
C GLU A 544 20.49 22.40 48.18
N LEU A 545 19.58 21.90 49.02
CA LEU A 545 19.83 20.73 49.87
C LEU A 545 20.15 19.48 49.03
N THR A 546 19.43 19.27 47.94
CA THR A 546 19.65 18.13 47.04
C THR A 546 21.02 18.20 46.36
N ASN A 547 21.40 19.38 45.86
CA ASN A 547 22.71 19.58 45.24
C ASN A 547 23.85 19.38 46.24
N ASN A 548 23.72 19.89 47.47
CA ASN A 548 24.72 19.70 48.52
C ASN A 548 24.90 18.21 48.90
N ILE A 549 23.83 17.41 48.93
CA ILE A 549 23.90 15.96 49.17
C ILE A 549 24.58 15.22 48.01
N LEU A 550 24.28 15.61 46.76
CA LEU A 550 24.89 15.04 45.57
C LEU A 550 26.39 15.36 45.51
N ASP A 551 26.79 16.58 45.84
CA ASP A 551 28.20 16.97 45.88
C ASP A 551 28.97 16.23 46.98
N LEU A 552 28.40 16.08 48.19
CA LEU A 552 29.01 15.25 49.24
C LEU A 552 29.16 13.78 48.80
N SER A 553 28.14 13.23 48.13
CA SER A 553 28.18 11.85 47.60
C SER A 553 29.23 11.67 46.50
N LYS A 554 29.46 12.69 45.67
CA LYS A 554 30.51 12.68 44.65
C LYS A 554 31.90 12.79 45.27
N ILE A 555 32.07 13.57 46.33
CA ILE A 555 33.31 13.67 47.10
C ILE A 555 33.65 12.33 47.77
N GLU A 556 32.72 11.73 48.51
CA GLU A 556 32.94 10.43 49.17
C GLU A 556 33.25 9.30 48.17
N ALA A 557 32.70 9.40 46.95
CA ALA A 557 32.98 8.45 45.87
C ALA A 557 34.29 8.72 45.12
N ASN A 558 35.07 9.75 45.49
CA ASN A 558 36.25 10.24 44.78
C ASN A 558 35.98 10.54 43.29
N LYS A 559 34.78 11.05 42.97
CA LYS A 559 34.32 11.33 41.59
C LYS A 559 34.28 12.81 41.24
N ILE A 560 34.89 13.68 42.05
CA ILE A 560 35.05 15.09 41.68
C ILE A 560 36.33 15.22 40.86
N GLU A 561 36.16 15.67 39.61
CA GLU A 561 37.24 16.11 38.74
C GLU A 561 37.37 17.63 38.88
N LEU A 562 38.58 18.14 39.10
CA LEU A 562 38.85 19.58 39.18
C LEU A 562 39.09 20.13 37.77
N GLU A 563 38.38 21.19 37.40
CA GLU A 563 38.58 21.88 36.12
C GLU A 563 39.53 23.06 36.31
N ILE A 564 40.83 22.77 36.34
CA ILE A 564 41.87 23.80 36.51
C ILE A 564 41.98 24.62 35.22
N GLN A 565 41.70 25.92 35.31
CA GLN A 565 41.78 26.87 34.19
C GLN A 565 42.54 28.12 34.62
N ILE A 566 43.15 28.83 33.65
CA ILE A 566 43.76 30.15 33.90
C ILE A 566 42.61 31.15 34.07
N GLN A 567 42.46 31.72 35.27
CA GLN A 567 41.40 32.68 35.57
C GLN A 567 41.96 33.93 36.24
N ASN A 568 41.35 35.08 35.95
CA ASN A 568 41.67 36.34 36.62
C ASN A 568 40.94 36.41 37.96
N LEU A 569 41.69 36.43 39.06
CA LEU A 569 41.10 36.47 40.39
C LEU A 569 40.27 37.76 40.62
N HIS A 570 40.60 38.87 39.96
CA HIS A 570 39.83 40.11 40.07
C HIS A 570 38.37 39.92 39.66
N ASP A 571 38.08 39.08 38.66
CA ASP A 571 36.70 38.84 38.20
C ASP A 571 35.88 38.16 39.31
N ILE A 572 36.47 37.17 39.99
CA ILE A 572 35.84 36.48 41.12
C ILE A 572 35.64 37.43 42.31
N LEU A 573 36.62 38.31 42.59
CA LEU A 573 36.51 39.28 43.67
C LEU A 573 35.46 40.36 43.39
N GLN A 574 35.35 40.82 42.15
CA GLN A 574 34.32 41.78 41.74
C GLN A 574 32.93 41.18 41.89
N GLU A 575 32.75 39.92 41.51
CA GLU A 575 31.48 39.21 41.68
C GLU A 575 31.13 39.03 43.17
N LEU A 576 32.11 38.68 44.02
CA LEU A 576 31.92 38.58 45.46
C LEU A 576 31.57 39.94 46.10
N ALA A 577 32.23 41.01 45.68
CA ALA A 577 31.93 42.38 46.12
C ALA A 577 30.48 42.74 45.76
N ASN A 578 30.10 42.57 44.48
CA ASN A 578 28.73 42.87 44.02
C ASN A 578 27.68 42.07 44.80
N MET A 579 27.95 40.79 45.09
CA MET A 579 27.02 39.92 45.80
C MET A 579 26.84 40.32 47.27
N PHE A 580 27.94 40.53 48.01
CA PHE A 580 27.88 40.69 49.46
C PHE A 580 27.82 42.16 49.91
N SER A 581 28.22 43.14 49.11
CA SER A 581 28.08 44.55 49.47
C SER A 581 26.60 44.96 49.60
N LEU A 582 25.73 44.53 48.69
CA LEU A 582 24.28 44.78 48.78
C LEU A 582 23.67 44.05 49.98
N GLN A 583 24.04 42.78 50.20
CA GLN A 583 23.53 41.95 51.29
C GLN A 583 23.96 42.48 52.67
N ALA A 584 25.21 42.92 52.82
CA ALA A 584 25.74 43.52 54.04
C ALA A 584 25.09 44.90 54.32
N SER A 585 24.97 45.75 53.30
CA SER A 585 24.34 47.06 53.41
C SER A 585 22.88 46.96 53.86
N SER A 586 22.12 45.98 53.33
CA SER A 586 20.74 45.71 53.77
C SER A 586 20.60 45.37 55.25
N LYS A 587 21.67 44.88 55.90
CA LYS A 587 21.74 44.60 57.34
C LYS A 587 22.44 45.70 58.16
N GLY A 588 22.91 46.77 57.52
CA GLY A 588 23.69 47.83 58.17
C GLY A 588 25.12 47.41 58.52
N LEU A 589 25.70 46.47 57.79
CA LEU A 589 27.09 46.03 57.90
C LEU A 589 27.93 46.63 56.76
N THR A 590 29.24 46.77 56.97
CA THR A 590 30.19 47.01 55.87
C THR A 590 30.79 45.69 55.40
N PHE A 591 30.96 45.55 54.09
CA PHE A 591 31.68 44.43 53.47
C PHE A 591 32.79 45.01 52.60
N ASP A 592 34.03 44.79 53.01
CA ASP A 592 35.21 45.35 52.37
C ASP A 592 36.12 44.23 51.89
N ILE A 593 36.58 44.30 50.63
CA ILE A 593 37.62 43.42 50.09
C ILE A 593 38.92 44.22 50.03
N ILE A 594 39.97 43.71 50.66
CA ILE A 594 41.30 44.33 50.73
C ILE A 594 42.33 43.38 50.14
N HIS A 595 43.05 43.82 49.11
CA HIS A 595 44.13 43.05 48.51
C HIS A 595 45.26 43.95 47.98
N CYS A 596 46.46 43.37 47.88
CA CYS A 596 47.65 43.99 47.27
C CYS A 596 48.06 43.30 45.95
N LEU A 597 47.12 42.61 45.29
CA LEU A 597 47.36 41.88 44.04
C LEU A 597 47.42 42.82 42.81
N PRO A 598 48.31 42.56 41.82
CA PRO A 598 48.37 43.33 40.57
C PRO A 598 47.17 43.04 39.65
N GLU A 599 46.75 44.01 38.85
CA GLU A 599 45.70 43.84 37.85
C GLU A 599 46.32 43.72 36.43
N PRO A 600 46.10 42.63 35.68
CA PRO A 600 45.33 41.42 36.02
C PRO A 600 46.12 40.39 36.86
N PHE A 601 45.43 39.61 37.71
CA PHE A 601 46.03 38.52 38.49
C PHE A 601 45.55 37.15 37.98
N LEU A 602 46.27 36.60 37.01
CA LEU A 602 45.95 35.32 36.37
C LEU A 602 46.57 34.14 37.13
N ILE A 603 45.74 33.21 37.61
CA ILE A 603 46.19 32.00 38.30
C ILE A 603 45.47 30.76 37.76
N GLU A 604 46.19 29.62 37.74
CA GLU A 604 45.63 28.31 37.40
C GLU A 604 44.88 27.74 38.60
N MET A 605 43.55 27.75 38.53
CA MET A 605 42.69 27.20 39.58
C MET A 605 41.33 26.78 39.02
N ASP A 606 40.61 25.96 39.78
CA ASP A 606 39.17 25.76 39.56
C ASP A 606 38.41 26.91 40.23
N GLY A 607 38.21 28.01 39.49
CA GLY A 607 37.58 29.19 40.07
C GLY A 607 36.10 29.00 40.41
N PHE A 608 35.42 28.02 39.82
CA PHE A 608 34.05 27.68 40.25
C PHE A 608 34.06 27.15 41.69
N ARG A 609 34.98 26.24 42.02
CA ARG A 609 35.10 25.67 43.38
C ARG A 609 35.66 26.67 44.38
N VAL A 610 36.64 27.48 43.99
CA VAL A 610 37.15 28.58 44.85
C VAL A 610 36.01 29.56 45.18
N LYS A 611 35.25 29.99 44.18
CA LYS A 611 34.10 30.87 44.36
C LYS A 611 33.05 30.22 45.27
N GLN A 612 32.78 28.93 45.13
CA GLN A 612 31.85 28.19 45.99
C GLN A 612 32.28 28.21 47.47
N ILE A 613 33.57 27.98 47.76
CA ILE A 613 34.12 28.06 49.13
C ILE A 613 33.99 29.48 49.68
N LEU A 614 34.41 30.49 48.90
CA LEU A 614 34.39 31.89 49.33
C LEU A 614 32.98 32.42 49.56
N ILE A 615 32.02 32.11 48.68
CA ILE A 615 30.61 32.46 48.85
C ILE A 615 30.08 31.89 50.18
N ASN A 616 30.38 30.62 50.48
CA ASN A 616 29.90 30.00 51.71
C ASN A 616 30.52 30.64 52.97
N LEU A 617 31.83 30.92 52.96
CA LEU A 617 32.50 31.58 54.10
C LEU A 617 32.01 33.02 54.30
N CYS A 618 31.93 33.82 53.23
CA CYS A 618 31.43 35.20 53.28
C CYS A 618 29.95 35.27 53.67
N ALA A 619 29.12 34.38 53.15
CA ALA A 619 27.71 34.29 53.53
C ALA A 619 27.55 33.98 55.03
N ASN A 620 28.36 33.07 55.59
CA ASN A 620 28.37 32.78 57.02
C ASN A 620 28.81 34.00 57.85
N ALA A 621 29.88 34.69 57.44
CA ALA A 621 30.35 35.90 58.11
C ALA A 621 29.25 37.00 58.16
N VAL A 622 28.59 37.30 57.04
CA VAL A 622 27.48 38.28 56.95
C VAL A 622 26.22 37.79 57.70
N LYS A 623 26.03 36.47 57.79
CA LYS A 623 24.89 35.88 58.48
C LYS A 623 25.01 35.98 60.01
N PHE A 624 26.18 35.67 60.55
CA PHE A 624 26.44 35.60 61.99
C PHE A 624 26.97 36.90 62.60
N THR A 625 27.17 37.93 61.78
CA THR A 625 27.43 39.30 62.23
C THR A 625 26.14 40.11 62.21
N PRO A 626 25.53 40.43 63.38
CA PRO A 626 24.31 41.22 63.41
C PRO A 626 24.56 42.72 63.21
N ARG A 627 25.71 43.24 63.66
CA ARG A 627 26.18 44.63 63.50
C ARG A 627 27.71 44.64 63.49
N GLY A 628 28.32 45.56 62.74
CA GLY A 628 29.79 45.67 62.62
C GLY A 628 30.26 45.57 61.18
N HIS A 629 31.40 44.91 60.96
CA HIS A 629 32.04 44.80 59.63
C HIS A 629 32.44 43.36 59.33
N VAL A 630 32.48 43.05 58.03
CA VAL A 630 33.06 41.83 57.48
C VAL A 630 34.12 42.23 56.48
N GLU A 631 35.33 41.72 56.65
CA GLU A 631 36.47 42.02 55.79
C GLU A 631 36.98 40.74 55.13
N LEU A 632 37.17 40.76 53.81
CA LEU A 632 37.90 39.74 53.07
C LEU A 632 39.28 40.29 52.71
N ASN A 633 40.30 39.81 53.42
CA ASN A 633 41.68 40.18 53.19
C ASN A 633 42.40 39.09 52.38
N ILE A 634 43.08 39.49 51.31
CA ILE A 634 43.74 38.55 50.41
C ILE A 634 45.22 38.88 50.39
N SER A 635 46.01 37.91 50.82
CA SER A 635 47.46 38.02 50.93
C SER A 635 48.13 36.83 50.27
N GLN A 636 49.33 37.07 49.75
CA GLN A 636 50.16 36.03 49.16
C GLN A 636 51.35 35.73 50.06
N SER A 637 51.55 34.45 50.37
CA SER A 637 52.78 33.90 50.96
C SER A 637 53.55 33.12 49.88
N LYS A 638 54.84 32.83 50.10
CA LYS A 638 55.78 32.32 49.08
C LYS A 638 55.25 31.19 48.19
N ASP A 639 54.41 30.30 48.73
CA ASP A 639 53.85 29.15 48.00
C ASP A 639 52.31 29.04 48.08
N ASN A 640 51.63 30.00 48.73
CA ASN A 640 50.19 29.91 48.99
C ASN A 640 49.49 31.27 48.89
N LEU A 641 48.29 31.28 48.31
CA LEU A 641 47.35 32.38 48.35
C LEU A 641 46.38 32.20 49.52
N ILE A 642 46.23 33.22 50.36
CA ILE A 642 45.45 33.15 51.61
C ILE A 642 44.30 34.15 51.55
N PHE A 643 43.08 33.64 51.67
CA PHE A 643 41.85 34.38 51.81
C PHE A 643 41.42 34.38 53.27
N LYS A 644 41.50 35.53 53.93
CA LYS A 644 41.17 35.69 55.34
C LYS A 644 39.87 36.48 55.47
N ILE A 645 38.79 35.79 55.84
CA ILE A 645 37.48 36.38 56.11
C ILE A 645 37.41 36.67 57.60
N THR A 646 37.36 37.94 57.96
CA THR A 646 37.24 38.41 59.36
C THR A 646 35.85 38.98 59.58
N ASP A 647 35.15 38.49 60.58
CA ASP A 647 33.83 38.97 60.98
C ASP A 647 33.84 39.44 62.43
N SER A 648 33.16 40.55 62.73
CA SER A 648 33.00 41.05 64.10
C SER A 648 31.75 40.49 64.78
N GLY A 649 31.34 39.28 64.42
CA GLY A 649 30.08 38.66 64.82
C GLY A 649 30.12 37.96 66.18
N ILE A 650 29.21 36.99 66.35
CA ILE A 650 28.96 36.35 67.64
C ILE A 650 30.10 35.43 68.13
N GLY A 651 31.05 35.06 67.27
CA GLY A 651 32.13 34.12 67.58
C GLY A 651 31.66 32.72 68.04
N MET A 652 32.61 31.84 68.36
CA MET A 652 32.37 30.43 68.71
C MET A 652 33.12 29.99 69.96
N SER A 653 32.56 29.01 70.68
CA SER A 653 33.20 28.37 71.85
C SER A 653 34.16 27.25 71.45
N SER A 654 35.08 26.86 72.35
CA SER A 654 36.08 25.81 72.07
C SER A 654 35.48 24.44 71.74
N SER A 655 34.30 24.10 72.29
CA SER A 655 33.59 22.86 71.94
C SER A 655 32.95 22.92 70.56
N GLN A 656 32.48 24.10 70.13
CA GLN A 656 31.92 24.32 68.79
C GLN A 656 33.01 24.31 67.71
N LEU A 657 34.21 24.81 68.02
CA LEU A 657 35.35 24.76 67.11
C LEU A 657 35.79 23.32 66.79
N GLN A 658 35.69 22.40 67.75
CA GLN A 658 36.10 21.00 67.57
C GLN A 658 35.20 20.21 66.61
N SER A 659 33.92 20.56 66.54
CA SER A 659 32.94 19.86 65.69
C SER A 659 32.51 20.65 64.45
N LEU A 660 33.06 21.85 64.23
CA LEU A 660 32.60 22.80 63.20
C LEU A 660 32.56 22.23 61.77
N PHE A 661 33.54 21.39 61.43
CA PHE A 661 33.67 20.77 60.10
C PHE A 661 33.05 19.37 60.03
N GLU A 662 32.44 18.87 61.10
CA GLU A 662 31.70 17.61 61.09
C GLU A 662 30.34 17.81 60.39
N SER A 663 29.98 16.88 59.51
CA SER A 663 28.71 16.93 58.78
C SER A 663 27.50 16.99 59.72
N PHE A 664 26.57 17.89 59.44
CA PHE A 664 25.29 18.04 60.17
C PHE A 664 25.40 18.51 61.62
N THR A 665 26.54 19.07 62.00
CA THR A 665 26.66 19.79 63.26
C THR A 665 26.11 21.21 63.09
N GLN A 666 25.12 21.54 63.91
CA GLN A 666 24.59 22.89 64.02
C GLN A 666 24.91 23.39 65.43
N GLY A 667 25.36 24.64 65.56
CA GLY A 667 25.54 25.26 66.88
C GLY A 667 24.25 25.20 67.71
N ASP A 668 24.38 25.29 69.04
CA ASP A 668 23.34 25.10 70.07
C ASP A 668 21.90 25.39 69.62
N SER A 669 20.96 24.58 70.11
CA SER A 669 19.52 24.62 69.77
C SER A 669 18.83 26.00 69.81
N SER A 670 19.43 27.00 70.47
CA SER A 670 19.00 28.41 70.49
C SER A 670 19.42 29.22 69.26
N ILE A 671 20.55 28.90 68.62
CA ILE A 671 21.08 29.55 67.42
C ILE A 671 20.40 29.00 66.16
N SER A 672 20.16 27.68 66.09
CA SER A 672 19.51 27.01 64.95
C SER A 672 18.14 27.59 64.60
N ARG A 673 17.33 27.98 65.61
CA ARG A 673 16.00 28.63 65.39
C ARG A 673 16.06 30.05 64.83
N ARG A 674 17.14 30.80 65.05
CA ARG A 674 17.23 32.21 64.62
C ARG A 674 17.84 32.38 63.23
N PHE A 675 18.70 31.45 62.79
CA PHE A 675 19.50 31.66 61.59
C PHE A 675 19.47 30.52 60.57
N GLY A 676 18.99 29.31 60.90
CA GLY A 676 18.68 28.19 59.98
C GLY A 676 19.76 27.75 58.97
N GLY A 677 20.12 26.46 58.86
CA GLY A 677 21.03 26.02 57.80
C GLY A 677 21.40 24.54 57.88
N THR A 678 21.74 23.93 56.75
CA THR A 678 21.88 22.46 56.60
C THR A 678 23.02 21.82 57.40
N GLY A 679 23.96 22.62 57.94
CA GLY A 679 25.17 22.13 58.60
C GLY A 679 26.13 21.38 57.68
N LEU A 680 25.93 21.46 56.36
CA LEU A 680 26.74 20.78 55.34
C LEU A 680 27.78 21.69 54.68
N GLY A 681 27.52 23.00 54.59
CA GLY A 681 28.32 23.92 53.78
C GLY A 681 29.80 23.98 54.19
N LEU A 682 30.09 24.08 55.50
CA LEU A 682 31.47 24.16 56.01
C LEU A 682 32.23 22.84 55.83
N CYS A 683 31.58 21.71 56.09
CA CYS A 683 32.15 20.38 55.84
C CYS A 683 32.50 20.21 54.35
N LEU A 684 31.58 20.59 53.45
CA LEU A 684 31.80 20.54 52.02
C LEU A 684 32.96 21.45 51.58
N SER A 685 33.03 22.66 52.15
CA SER A 685 34.10 23.62 51.85
C SER A 685 35.47 23.10 52.29
N ASP A 686 35.55 22.44 53.46
CA ASP A 686 36.78 21.81 53.95
C ASP A 686 37.23 20.63 53.07
N GLN A 687 36.29 19.79 52.64
CA GLN A 687 36.60 18.68 51.72
C GLN A 687 37.07 19.18 50.34
N LEU A 688 36.39 20.20 49.78
CA LEU A 688 36.80 20.81 48.52
C LEU A 688 38.18 21.48 48.63
N ALA A 689 38.44 22.21 49.72
CA ALA A 689 39.75 22.79 49.97
C ALA A 689 40.86 21.72 49.98
N LYS A 690 40.64 20.58 50.66
CA LYS A 690 41.57 19.45 50.71
C LYS A 690 41.82 18.82 49.35
N ILE A 691 40.78 18.63 48.53
CA ILE A 691 40.90 18.10 47.16
C ILE A 691 41.72 19.04 46.29
N MET A 692 41.59 20.35 46.49
CA MET A 692 42.36 21.39 45.80
C MET A 692 43.78 21.57 46.37
N GLY A 693 44.21 20.74 47.32
CA GLY A 693 45.52 20.84 47.97
C GLY A 693 45.65 21.99 48.98
N GLY A 694 44.55 22.65 49.31
CA GLY A 694 44.45 23.72 50.28
C GLY A 694 43.94 23.27 51.66
N LYS A 695 43.75 24.23 52.56
CA LYS A 695 43.12 24.00 53.88
C LYS A 695 42.32 25.23 54.33
N ILE A 696 41.29 24.98 55.15
CA ILE A 696 40.53 26.02 55.85
C ILE A 696 40.88 25.94 57.34
N GLU A 697 41.31 27.07 57.90
CA GLU A 697 41.60 27.23 59.32
C GLU A 697 40.65 28.26 59.93
N VAL A 698 40.34 28.09 61.21
CA VAL A 698 39.40 28.96 61.91
C VAL A 698 39.97 29.36 63.27
N GLU A 699 39.93 30.65 63.54
CA GLU A 699 40.19 31.23 64.86
C GLU A 699 38.94 32.01 65.26
N SER A 700 38.41 31.75 66.45
CA SER A 700 37.22 32.45 66.91
C SER A 700 37.19 32.50 68.42
N GLU A 701 36.70 33.61 68.95
CA GLU A 701 36.45 33.80 70.37
C GLU A 701 35.02 34.29 70.56
N LEU A 702 34.31 33.69 71.50
CA LEU A 702 32.89 33.97 71.73
C LEU A 702 32.67 35.47 72.01
N ASN A 703 31.78 36.09 71.23
CA ASN A 703 31.42 37.51 71.18
C ASN A 703 32.51 38.49 70.70
N GLN A 704 33.65 38.00 70.21
CA GLN A 704 34.69 38.85 69.61
C GLN A 704 34.79 38.72 68.09
N GLY A 705 34.09 37.74 67.51
CA GLY A 705 34.06 37.49 66.08
C GLY A 705 34.79 36.21 65.67
N SER A 706 34.93 36.00 64.36
CA SER A 706 35.63 34.85 63.81
C SER A 706 36.52 35.24 62.64
N VAL A 707 37.56 34.45 62.44
CA VAL A 707 38.51 34.57 61.35
C VAL A 707 38.58 33.21 60.67
N PHE A 708 38.13 33.15 59.42
CA PHE A 708 38.28 31.98 58.56
C PHE A 708 39.40 32.23 57.55
N ALA A 709 40.43 31.40 57.57
CA ALA A 709 41.56 31.46 56.65
C ALA A 709 41.51 30.29 55.68
N PHE A 710 41.17 30.55 54.43
CA PHE A 710 41.27 29.59 53.34
C PHE A 710 42.60 29.78 52.61
N SER A 711 43.39 28.71 52.51
CA SER A 711 44.69 28.72 51.84
C SER A 711 44.68 27.78 50.64
N LEU A 712 45.23 28.26 49.52
CA LEU A 712 45.36 27.54 48.26
C LEU A 712 46.81 27.60 47.76
N PRO A 713 47.40 26.50 47.28
CA PRO A 713 48.72 26.52 46.66
C PRO A 713 48.77 27.46 45.45
N CYS A 714 49.76 28.34 45.39
CA CYS A 714 49.94 29.28 44.27
C CYS A 714 51.42 29.43 43.92
N THR A 715 51.76 29.23 42.64
CA THR A 715 53.13 29.25 42.11
C THR A 715 53.56 30.59 41.51
N ALA A 716 52.70 31.62 41.51
CA ALA A 716 53.02 32.93 40.96
C ALA A 716 53.93 33.72 41.92
N ASN A 717 55.15 34.09 41.52
CA ASN A 717 56.05 34.89 42.36
C ASN A 717 56.01 36.38 41.95
N PHE A 718 55.67 37.29 42.88
CA PHE A 718 55.82 38.73 42.68
C PHE A 718 56.52 39.42 43.87
N SER A 719 57.43 40.33 43.53
CA SER A 719 58.20 41.18 44.44
C SER A 719 57.49 42.51 44.75
N GLU A 720 57.66 42.96 45.98
CA GLU A 720 57.16 44.17 46.63
C GLU A 720 57.09 45.44 45.75
N GLN A 721 55.86 45.91 45.48
CA GLN A 721 55.36 47.31 45.59
C GLN A 721 54.10 47.51 44.73
N CYS A 722 52.92 47.37 45.32
CA CYS A 722 51.64 47.87 44.76
C CYS A 722 50.74 48.32 45.93
N GLY A 723 50.13 49.50 45.81
CA GLY A 723 49.28 50.10 46.86
C GLY A 723 47.94 49.40 47.03
N GLU A 724 47.36 49.50 48.23
CA GLU A 724 46.03 48.96 48.57
C GLU A 724 44.97 49.44 47.57
N SER A 725 44.25 48.51 46.94
CA SER A 725 43.12 48.81 46.05
C SER A 725 41.82 48.35 46.69
N LYS A 726 40.78 49.19 46.66
CA LYS A 726 39.46 48.95 47.29
C LYS A 726 38.36 48.99 46.24
N ILE A 727 37.59 47.90 46.12
CA ILE A 727 36.51 47.75 45.12
C ILE A 727 35.15 48.14 45.73
N SER A 728 34.40 49.06 45.10
CA SER A 728 33.01 49.41 45.45
C SER A 728 32.19 49.68 44.17
N SER A 729 30.99 49.11 44.05
CA SER A 729 30.23 48.94 42.79
C SER A 729 29.32 50.11 42.37
N THR A 730 29.17 50.35 41.07
CA THR A 730 28.12 51.22 40.46
C THR A 730 27.34 50.42 39.38
N GLU A 731 26.00 50.44 39.43
CA GLU A 731 25.03 49.71 38.58
C GLU A 731 24.69 50.46 37.27
N VAL A 732 24.38 49.76 36.15
CA VAL A 732 23.32 50.15 35.16
C VAL A 732 22.76 48.94 34.37
N THR A 733 21.46 49.03 34.12
CA THR A 733 20.40 48.15 33.59
C THR A 733 20.25 48.12 32.05
N ILE A 734 19.51 47.11 31.54
CA ILE A 734 19.14 46.81 30.12
C ILE A 734 17.93 47.65 29.64
N GLU A 735 17.90 48.05 28.36
CA GLU A 735 16.67 48.37 27.60
C GLU A 735 16.72 47.85 26.13
N GLU A 736 15.54 47.69 25.53
CA GLU A 736 15.14 46.84 24.39
C GLU A 736 15.31 47.45 22.98
N GLU A 737 15.62 46.62 21.97
CA GLU A 737 15.13 46.72 20.57
C GLU A 737 15.38 45.37 19.83
N HIS A 738 14.40 44.83 19.09
CA HIS A 738 14.49 43.51 18.44
C HIS A 738 15.21 43.58 17.07
N PRO A 739 16.36 42.90 16.88
CA PRO A 739 17.00 42.84 15.56
C PRO A 739 16.39 41.72 14.72
N LYS A 740 16.14 41.95 13.42
CA LYS A 740 15.83 40.93 12.40
C LYS A 740 17.06 40.74 11.51
N LEU A 741 17.31 39.53 10.98
CA LEU A 741 18.36 39.35 9.97
C LEU A 741 17.98 40.09 8.69
N GLN A 742 18.96 40.66 7.98
CA GLN A 742 18.79 41.28 6.67
C GLN A 742 19.77 40.64 5.70
N GLY A 743 19.29 40.29 4.49
CA GLY A 743 20.11 39.71 3.43
C GLY A 743 19.32 38.78 2.53
N THR A 744 19.91 38.43 1.38
CA THR A 744 19.27 37.59 0.36
C THR A 744 19.87 36.18 0.36
N ILE A 745 19.01 35.15 0.37
CA ILE A 745 19.38 33.74 0.31
C ILE A 745 18.77 33.06 -0.91
N LEU A 746 19.55 32.24 -1.62
CA LEU A 746 19.07 31.42 -2.72
C LEU A 746 18.84 29.99 -2.24
N LEU A 747 17.64 29.49 -2.43
CA LEU A 747 17.23 28.13 -2.10
C LEU A 747 16.93 27.36 -3.38
N ALA A 748 17.75 26.35 -3.69
CA ALA A 748 17.55 25.42 -4.79
C ALA A 748 17.10 24.06 -4.24
N ASP A 749 15.84 23.70 -4.51
CA ASP A 749 15.22 22.44 -4.11
C ASP A 749 14.14 22.10 -5.15
N ASP A 750 14.13 20.88 -5.67
CA ASP A 750 13.20 20.48 -6.73
C ASP A 750 11.78 20.28 -6.22
N HIS A 751 11.64 19.98 -4.93
CA HIS A 751 10.36 19.74 -4.29
C HIS A 751 9.67 21.05 -3.88
N ASN A 752 8.47 21.29 -4.41
CA ASN A 752 7.71 22.52 -4.15
C ASN A 752 7.41 22.74 -2.66
N ASP A 753 6.93 21.70 -1.98
CA ASP A 753 6.58 21.81 -0.56
C ASP A 753 7.79 22.01 0.36
N ASN A 754 8.92 21.31 0.12
CA ASN A 754 10.18 21.57 0.85
C ASN A 754 10.67 22.99 0.61
N ARG A 755 10.72 23.42 -0.65
CA ARG A 755 11.14 24.77 -1.01
C ARG A 755 10.29 25.84 -0.32
N ARG A 756 8.97 25.61 -0.24
CA ARG A 756 8.03 26.53 0.41
C ARG A 756 8.17 26.52 1.94
N LEU A 757 8.40 25.36 2.53
CA LEU A 757 8.67 25.23 3.97
C LEU A 757 9.95 26.00 4.33
N ILE A 758 11.06 25.68 3.69
CA ILE A 758 12.37 26.28 3.98
C ILE A 758 12.33 27.79 3.71
N ALA A 759 11.70 28.23 2.61
CA ALA A 759 11.53 29.65 2.33
C ALA A 759 10.74 30.38 3.41
N ARG A 760 9.68 29.77 3.96
CA ARG A 760 8.90 30.37 5.06
C ARG A 760 9.71 30.45 6.34
N LEU A 761 10.51 29.43 6.64
CA LEU A 761 11.41 29.43 7.79
C LEU A 761 12.45 30.55 7.67
N LEU A 762 13.09 30.70 6.51
CA LEU A 762 14.08 31.75 6.27
C LEU A 762 13.46 33.16 6.28
N ALA A 763 12.28 33.33 5.67
CA ALA A 763 11.54 34.59 5.68
C ALA A 763 11.11 35.00 7.11
N SER A 764 10.77 34.03 7.98
CA SER A 764 10.44 34.32 9.38
C SER A 764 11.61 34.89 10.18
N LEU A 765 12.86 34.61 9.76
CA LEU A 765 14.08 35.17 10.36
C LEU A 765 14.43 36.58 9.82
N GLY A 766 13.68 37.07 8.81
CA GLY A 766 13.87 38.39 8.19
C GLY A 766 14.59 38.39 6.84
N LEU A 767 14.98 37.21 6.32
CA LEU A 767 15.73 37.07 5.06
C LEU A 767 14.83 37.13 3.82
N GLU A 768 15.36 37.68 2.73
CA GLU A 768 14.72 37.61 1.41
C GLU A 768 15.12 36.31 0.72
N VAL A 769 14.15 35.48 0.31
CA VAL A 769 14.40 34.14 -0.23
C VAL A 769 14.12 34.08 -1.73
N LEU A 770 15.18 33.85 -2.52
CA LEU A 770 15.09 33.48 -3.93
C LEU A 770 14.94 31.97 -4.04
N THR A 771 14.03 31.49 -4.88
CA THR A 771 13.73 30.04 -4.99
C THR A 771 13.99 29.52 -6.40
N ALA A 772 14.72 28.40 -6.50
CA ALA A 772 15.04 27.69 -7.74
C ALA A 772 14.53 26.24 -7.68
N ARG A 773 14.09 25.70 -8.82
CA ARG A 773 13.56 24.33 -8.95
C ARG A 773 14.60 23.30 -9.38
N ASN A 774 15.75 23.73 -9.88
CA ASN A 774 16.85 22.86 -10.30
C ASN A 774 18.17 23.64 -10.30
N GLY A 775 19.28 22.94 -10.59
CA GLY A 775 20.62 23.54 -10.64
C GLY A 775 20.77 24.64 -11.71
N LEU A 776 20.08 24.52 -12.85
CA LEU A 776 20.13 25.50 -13.95
C LEU A 776 19.53 26.85 -13.53
N GLU A 777 18.33 26.81 -12.93
CA GLU A 777 17.67 27.99 -12.37
C GLU A 777 18.51 28.62 -11.25
N ALA A 778 19.16 27.80 -10.41
CA ALA A 778 20.03 28.29 -9.34
C ALA A 778 21.22 29.07 -9.90
N VAL A 779 21.88 28.57 -10.95
CA VAL A 779 22.97 29.27 -11.65
C VAL A 779 22.48 30.58 -12.26
N ALA A 780 21.31 30.57 -12.93
CA ALA A 780 20.75 31.77 -13.56
C ALA A 780 20.37 32.85 -12.53
N LEU A 781 19.75 32.46 -11.41
CA LEU A 781 19.37 33.39 -10.33
C LEU A 781 20.59 33.96 -9.62
N PHE A 782 21.65 33.17 -9.44
CA PHE A 782 22.92 33.66 -8.91
C PHE A 782 23.53 34.76 -9.79
N GLU A 783 23.54 34.58 -11.12
CA GLU A 783 24.07 35.58 -12.06
C GLU A 783 23.29 36.90 -12.02
N GLN A 784 21.99 36.85 -11.70
CA GLN A 784 21.14 38.02 -11.66
C GLN A 784 21.16 38.75 -10.30
N HIS A 785 21.20 38.03 -9.18
CA HIS A 785 20.90 38.59 -7.85
C HIS A 785 22.06 38.50 -6.84
N GLN A 786 23.13 37.73 -7.13
CA GLN A 786 24.31 37.58 -6.25
C GLN A 786 23.97 37.41 -4.75
N PRO A 787 23.25 36.33 -4.37
CA PRO A 787 22.85 36.07 -2.98
C PRO A 787 24.06 35.94 -2.03
N GLU A 788 23.81 36.17 -0.75
CA GLU A 788 24.82 36.07 0.34
C GLU A 788 25.02 34.63 0.84
N LEU A 789 24.03 33.76 0.65
CA LEU A 789 24.08 32.34 0.97
C LEU A 789 23.29 31.54 -0.06
N ILE A 790 23.79 30.36 -0.40
CA ILE A 790 23.07 29.40 -1.27
C ILE A 790 22.83 28.12 -0.48
N LEU A 791 21.56 27.74 -0.31
CA LEU A 791 21.16 26.41 0.13
C LEU A 791 20.81 25.60 -1.11
N MET A 792 21.51 24.49 -1.32
CA MET A 792 21.36 23.71 -2.55
C MET A 792 21.17 22.25 -2.24
N ASP A 793 20.05 21.70 -2.71
CA ASP A 793 19.84 20.26 -2.73
C ASP A 793 20.86 19.58 -3.64
N ILE A 794 21.36 18.42 -3.20
CA ILE A 794 22.32 17.64 -3.98
C ILE A 794 21.62 16.90 -5.11
N GLN A 795 20.44 16.33 -4.87
CA GLN A 795 19.74 15.50 -5.85
C GLN A 795 18.59 16.29 -6.46
N MET A 796 18.85 16.91 -7.62
CA MET A 796 17.86 17.66 -8.39
C MET A 796 17.82 17.19 -9.85
N PRO A 797 16.65 17.23 -10.53
CA PRO A 797 16.53 16.92 -11.94
C PRO A 797 17.19 17.98 -12.83
N GLU A 798 17.48 17.62 -14.08
CA GLU A 798 18.15 18.42 -15.12
C GLU A 798 19.62 18.74 -14.84
N MET A 799 19.93 19.30 -13.65
CA MET A 799 21.28 19.60 -13.19
C MET A 799 21.32 19.38 -11.68
N ASP A 800 22.19 18.47 -11.25
CA ASP A 800 22.35 18.13 -9.84
C ASP A 800 23.12 19.23 -9.07
N GLY A 801 23.10 19.16 -7.74
CA GLY A 801 23.73 20.17 -6.89
C GLY A 801 25.26 20.21 -7.00
N ILE A 802 25.91 19.11 -7.39
CA ILE A 802 27.37 19.05 -7.54
C ILE A 802 27.78 19.71 -8.86
N GLU A 803 27.06 19.41 -9.95
CA GLU A 803 27.23 20.06 -11.25
C GLU A 803 26.96 21.56 -11.16
N ALA A 804 25.87 21.95 -10.51
CA ALA A 804 25.55 23.36 -10.26
C ALA A 804 26.64 24.05 -9.43
N PHE A 805 27.15 23.40 -8.37
CA PHE A 805 28.28 23.91 -7.58
C PHE A 805 29.52 24.15 -8.45
N ASN A 806 29.89 23.16 -9.28
CA ASN A 806 31.05 23.27 -10.16
C ASN A 806 30.91 24.42 -11.16
N ILE A 807 29.72 24.59 -11.76
CA ILE A 807 29.44 25.68 -12.70
C ILE A 807 29.48 27.04 -11.97
N LEU A 808 28.88 27.15 -10.79
CA LEU A 808 28.94 28.36 -9.97
C LEU A 808 30.38 28.74 -9.64
N ARG A 809 31.22 27.78 -9.23
CA ARG A 809 32.64 28.02 -8.93
C ARG A 809 33.45 28.37 -10.18
N GLN A 810 33.22 27.72 -11.33
CA GLN A 810 33.85 28.07 -12.60
C GLN A 810 33.48 29.49 -13.06
N LYS A 811 32.25 29.93 -12.79
CA LYS A 811 31.78 31.30 -13.02
C LYS A 811 32.28 32.31 -11.98
N GLY A 812 33.12 31.91 -11.03
CA GLY A 812 33.74 32.80 -10.04
C GLY A 812 32.91 33.08 -8.79
N CYS A 813 31.85 32.32 -8.52
CA CYS A 813 31.05 32.44 -7.31
C CYS A 813 31.91 32.21 -6.05
N LYS A 814 31.97 33.20 -5.16
CA LYS A 814 32.60 33.10 -3.83
C LYS A 814 31.60 32.94 -2.69
N THR A 815 30.30 33.05 -2.99
CA THR A 815 29.22 32.90 -2.01
C THR A 815 29.32 31.53 -1.31
N PRO A 816 29.12 31.47 0.02
CA PRO A 816 29.00 30.21 0.72
C PRO A 816 27.86 29.34 0.17
N ILE A 817 28.13 28.06 -0.04
CA ILE A 817 27.14 27.08 -0.53
C ILE A 817 27.01 25.97 0.51
N ILE A 818 25.79 25.76 1.01
CA ILE A 818 25.44 24.72 1.98
C ILE A 818 24.66 23.63 1.27
N ALA A 819 25.14 22.40 1.38
CA ALA A 819 24.48 21.23 0.82
C ALA A 819 23.26 20.83 1.67
N LEU A 820 22.10 20.66 1.03
CA LEU A 820 20.95 19.97 1.65
C LEU A 820 21.01 18.49 1.25
N THR A 821 21.06 17.58 2.23
CA THR A 821 21.20 16.13 1.98
C THR A 821 20.19 15.31 2.77
N ALA A 822 19.66 14.25 2.16
CA ALA A 822 18.76 13.28 2.81
C ALA A 822 19.50 12.23 3.67
N ASN A 823 20.82 12.08 3.51
CA ASN A 823 21.60 11.01 4.15
C ASN A 823 22.72 11.63 5.02
N ALA A 824 22.59 11.52 6.35
CA ALA A 824 23.53 12.09 7.32
C ALA A 824 24.69 11.13 7.70
N MET A 825 25.03 10.20 6.82
CA MET A 825 26.14 9.26 7.05
C MET A 825 27.48 9.98 6.88
N SER A 826 28.42 9.74 7.80
CA SER A 826 29.68 10.50 7.94
C SER A 826 30.53 10.56 6.65
N HIS A 827 30.41 9.57 5.76
CA HIS A 827 31.21 9.49 4.53
C HIS A 827 30.73 10.46 3.43
N GLU A 828 29.43 10.72 3.28
CA GLU A 828 28.89 11.58 2.21
C GLU A 828 29.13 13.06 2.55
N ILE A 829 28.98 13.43 3.82
CA ILE A 829 29.30 14.77 4.34
C ILE A 829 30.77 15.10 4.06
N THR A 830 31.66 14.14 4.30
CA THR A 830 33.10 14.31 4.02
C THR A 830 33.36 14.54 2.52
N HIS A 831 32.59 13.88 1.65
CA HIS A 831 32.69 14.07 0.20
C HIS A 831 32.27 15.48 -0.24
N TYR A 832 31.11 15.98 0.19
CA TYR A 832 30.66 17.33 -0.18
C TYR A 832 31.60 18.42 0.35
N LEU A 833 32.08 18.28 1.59
CA LEU A 833 33.07 19.20 2.15
C LEU A 833 34.39 19.16 1.37
N SER A 834 34.83 17.98 0.91
CA SER A 834 36.05 17.84 0.08
C SER A 834 35.94 18.50 -1.29
N LEU A 835 34.72 18.62 -1.85
CA LEU A 835 34.44 19.33 -3.11
C LEU A 835 34.44 20.86 -2.94
N GLY A 836 34.37 21.37 -1.69
CA GLY A 836 34.42 22.79 -1.39
C GLY A 836 33.08 23.43 -0.97
N PHE A 837 32.08 22.63 -0.59
CA PHE A 837 30.89 23.14 0.10
C PHE A 837 31.27 23.70 1.49
N ASN A 838 30.57 24.75 1.93
CA ASN A 838 30.90 25.47 3.17
C ASN A 838 30.22 24.87 4.42
N GLY A 839 29.36 23.88 4.22
CA GLY A 839 28.62 23.19 5.27
C GLY A 839 27.56 22.27 4.66
N HIS A 840 26.84 21.58 5.53
CA HIS A 840 25.72 20.74 5.14
C HIS A 840 24.58 20.88 6.14
N LEU A 841 23.35 20.62 5.69
CA LEU A 841 22.15 20.49 6.51
C LEU A 841 21.46 19.19 6.11
N SER A 842 21.13 18.37 7.11
CA SER A 842 20.34 17.17 6.92
C SER A 842 18.86 17.51 6.65
N LYS A 843 18.21 16.69 5.83
CA LYS A 843 16.75 16.59 5.73
C LYS A 843 16.33 15.38 6.57
N PRO A 844 15.43 15.50 7.57
CA PRO A 844 14.62 16.67 7.90
C PRO A 844 15.45 17.76 8.59
N ILE A 845 15.01 19.01 8.42
CA ILE A 845 15.66 20.16 9.03
C ILE A 845 15.50 20.13 10.55
N GLU A 846 16.60 19.87 11.25
CA GLU A 846 16.66 19.91 12.71
C GLU A 846 16.85 21.35 13.19
N ARG A 847 15.89 21.86 13.96
CA ARG A 847 15.81 23.27 14.41
C ARG A 847 17.09 23.76 15.09
N ASN A 848 17.65 22.89 15.93
CA ASN A 848 18.82 23.16 16.77
C ASN A 848 20.10 23.32 15.94
N ILE A 849 20.09 22.86 14.67
CA ILE A 849 21.23 22.88 13.75
C ILE A 849 21.00 23.90 12.64
N PHE A 850 19.77 23.99 12.12
CA PHE A 850 19.39 24.89 11.04
C PHE A 850 19.62 26.36 11.40
N ILE A 851 19.05 26.81 12.53
CA ILE A 851 19.12 28.22 12.93
C ILE A 851 20.58 28.68 13.15
N PRO A 852 21.42 27.97 13.92
CA PRO A 852 22.83 28.34 14.08
C PRO A 852 23.62 28.35 12.76
N THR A 853 23.32 27.41 11.86
CA THR A 853 24.04 27.30 10.57
C THR A 853 23.76 28.50 9.68
N ILE A 854 22.51 28.98 9.63
CA ILE A 854 22.14 30.17 8.84
C ILE A 854 22.70 31.45 9.49
N ILE A 855 22.54 31.62 10.81
CA ILE A 855 23.03 32.82 11.52
C ILE A 855 24.54 33.02 11.35
N LYS A 856 25.33 31.93 11.27
CA LYS A 856 26.79 32.02 11.06
C LYS A 856 27.21 32.83 9.82
N PHE A 857 26.36 32.92 8.81
CA PHE A 857 26.68 33.60 7.55
C PHE A 857 26.06 35.00 7.41
N TYR A 858 25.31 35.46 8.42
CA TYR A 858 24.71 36.79 8.45
C TYR A 858 25.13 37.50 9.75
N ASP A 859 25.87 38.60 9.64
CA ASP A 859 26.25 39.42 10.80
C ASP A 859 25.02 40.17 11.33
N GLY A 860 24.31 39.56 12.27
CA GLY A 860 23.12 40.13 12.89
C GLY A 860 22.89 39.66 14.32
N SER A 861 22.67 40.62 15.20
CA SER A 861 22.45 40.62 16.66
C SER A 861 21.30 39.74 17.20
N LEU A 862 20.94 38.64 16.56
CA LEU A 862 19.88 37.73 17.02
C LEU A 862 20.49 36.61 17.88
N SER A 863 20.21 36.59 19.19
CA SER A 863 20.67 35.49 20.06
C SER A 863 19.94 34.18 19.73
N HIS A 864 20.62 33.05 19.92
CA HIS A 864 20.08 31.70 19.65
C HIS A 864 18.73 31.46 20.35
N GLU A 865 18.58 31.98 21.57
CA GLU A 865 17.37 31.90 22.39
C GLU A 865 16.18 32.62 21.74
N LYS A 866 16.38 33.84 21.23
CA LYS A 866 15.31 34.63 20.58
C LYS A 866 14.91 34.08 19.21
N ALA A 867 15.86 33.54 18.44
CA ALA A 867 15.59 32.91 17.14
C ALA A 867 14.73 31.64 17.28
N SER A 868 14.99 30.84 18.32
CA SER A 868 14.23 29.64 18.66
C SER A 868 12.78 29.96 19.07
N GLU A 869 12.57 31.09 19.76
CA GLU A 869 11.26 31.55 20.20
C GLU A 869 10.35 32.02 19.05
N ILE A 870 10.89 32.76 18.07
CA ILE A 870 10.18 33.16 16.84
C ILE A 870 9.77 31.92 16.03
N PHE A 871 10.65 30.91 15.98
CA PHE A 871 10.41 29.67 15.24
C PHE A 871 9.32 28.79 15.87
N ASN A 872 9.26 28.72 17.21
CA ASN A 872 8.27 27.90 17.91
C ASN A 872 6.83 28.46 17.80
N ASN A 873 6.68 29.75 17.46
CA ASN A 873 5.39 30.41 17.29
C ASN A 873 4.88 30.44 15.83
N LEU A 874 5.56 29.82 14.87
CA LEU A 874 5.13 29.72 13.47
C LEU A 874 4.03 28.67 13.28
N ASP A 875 2.84 29.12 12.88
CA ASP A 875 1.77 28.23 12.42
C ASP A 875 2.11 27.64 11.04
N MET A 876 2.11 26.30 10.95
CA MET A 876 2.44 25.51 9.77
C MET A 876 1.26 24.67 9.27
N SER A 877 0.07 24.85 9.86
CA SER A 877 -1.11 24.02 9.61
C SER A 877 -1.59 24.11 8.15
N ASP A 878 -1.45 25.27 7.52
CA ASP A 878 -1.82 25.50 6.11
C ASP A 878 -0.90 24.76 5.13
N LEU A 879 0.39 24.62 5.47
CA LEU A 879 1.38 23.97 4.63
C LEU A 879 1.26 22.45 4.70
N VAL A 880 0.97 21.90 5.88
CA VAL A 880 0.63 20.48 6.07
C VAL A 880 -0.64 20.12 5.29
N GLN A 881 -1.67 20.97 5.31
CA GLN A 881 -2.87 20.75 4.50
C GLN A 881 -2.58 20.73 3.00
N LYS A 882 -1.70 21.61 2.51
CA LYS A 882 -1.34 21.63 1.09
C LYS A 882 -0.49 20.42 0.68
N PHE A 883 0.44 19.99 1.53
CA PHE A 883 1.17 18.73 1.33
C PHE A 883 0.20 17.55 1.20
N LYS A 884 -0.77 17.41 2.11
CA LYS A 884 -1.83 16.38 2.00
C LYS A 884 -2.60 16.49 0.68
N SER A 885 -2.92 17.70 0.21
CA SER A 885 -3.63 17.88 -1.07
C SER A 885 -2.81 17.44 -2.30
N ASN A 886 -1.50 17.70 -2.30
CA ASN A 886 -0.61 17.27 -3.39
C ASN A 886 -0.40 15.75 -3.37
N LEU A 887 -0.36 15.15 -2.16
CA LEU A 887 -0.19 13.71 -1.99
C LEU A 887 -1.33 12.90 -2.65
N VAL A 888 -2.54 13.47 -2.79
CA VAL A 888 -3.65 12.87 -3.55
C VAL A 888 -3.33 12.73 -5.04
N LEU A 889 -2.65 13.73 -5.62
CA LEU A 889 -2.24 13.69 -7.03
C LEU A 889 -1.06 12.73 -7.22
N GLU A 890 -0.08 12.77 -6.31
CA GLU A 890 1.07 11.87 -6.33
C GLU A 890 0.66 10.39 -6.14
N GLN A 891 -0.42 10.13 -5.40
CA GLN A 891 -1.03 8.80 -5.31
C GLN A 891 -1.51 8.28 -6.68
N GLN A 892 -2.13 9.14 -7.50
CA GLN A 892 -2.58 8.78 -8.84
C GLN A 892 -1.39 8.52 -9.77
N ASP A 893 -0.34 9.35 -9.68
CA ASP A 893 0.88 9.19 -10.47
C ASP A 893 1.65 7.91 -10.07
N LEU A 894 1.71 7.56 -8.79
CA LEU A 894 2.29 6.28 -8.33
C LEU A 894 1.60 5.08 -8.99
N VAL A 895 0.25 5.09 -9.02
CA VAL A 895 -0.56 4.05 -9.66
C VAL A 895 -0.34 4.03 -11.18
N LEU A 896 -0.21 5.20 -11.81
CA LEU A 896 0.04 5.30 -13.24
C LEU A 896 1.43 4.75 -13.62
N HIS A 897 2.49 5.16 -12.91
CA HIS A 897 3.85 4.75 -13.22
C HIS A 897 4.10 3.26 -12.97
N ILE A 898 3.51 2.69 -11.91
CA ILE A 898 3.60 1.23 -11.69
C ILE A 898 2.85 0.43 -12.76
N ASN A 899 1.68 0.90 -13.22
CA ASN A 899 0.91 0.23 -14.27
C ASN A 899 1.60 0.29 -15.64
N ASN A 900 2.31 1.39 -15.92
CA ASN A 900 3.09 1.57 -17.15
C ASN A 900 4.51 0.96 -17.07
N ASN A 901 4.87 0.37 -15.93
CA ASN A 901 6.19 -0.19 -15.66
C ASN A 901 7.34 0.82 -15.86
N ASP A 902 7.08 2.10 -15.56
CA ASP A 902 8.03 3.21 -15.68
C ASP A 902 8.79 3.38 -14.35
N LEU A 903 9.80 2.52 -14.15
CA LEU A 903 10.57 2.44 -12.91
C LEU A 903 11.40 3.70 -12.63
N ASP A 904 11.84 4.40 -13.67
CA ASP A 904 12.61 5.63 -13.53
C ASP A 904 11.74 6.76 -12.97
N GLN A 905 10.54 6.94 -13.50
CA GLN A 905 9.60 7.94 -12.96
C GLN A 905 9.07 7.53 -11.58
N LEU A 906 8.80 6.24 -11.36
CA LEU A 906 8.40 5.72 -10.07
C LEU A 906 9.47 5.97 -8.98
N GLY A 907 10.74 5.75 -9.31
CA GLY A 907 11.86 6.02 -8.40
C GLY A 907 12.00 7.50 -8.07
N ARG A 908 11.88 8.38 -9.07
CA ARG A 908 11.90 9.85 -8.86
C ARG A 908 10.73 10.33 -8.02
N LEU A 909 9.54 9.80 -8.26
CA LEU A 909 8.35 10.14 -7.47
C LEU A 909 8.48 9.65 -6.03
N SER A 910 9.01 8.44 -5.81
CA SER A 910 9.28 7.89 -4.48
C SER A 910 10.30 8.74 -3.71
N HIS A 911 11.39 9.12 -4.36
CA HIS A 911 12.39 10.03 -3.78
C HIS A 911 11.78 11.36 -3.33
N ARG A 912 10.92 11.93 -4.18
CA ARG A 912 10.22 13.18 -3.90
C ARG A 912 9.31 13.07 -2.68
N ILE A 913 8.46 12.04 -2.63
CA ILE A 913 7.54 11.80 -1.50
C ILE A 913 8.32 11.59 -0.20
N ALA A 914 9.42 10.83 -0.25
CA ALA A 914 10.30 10.62 0.91
C ALA A 914 10.80 11.94 1.50
N GLY A 915 11.35 12.82 0.64
CA GLY A 915 11.88 14.11 1.05
C GLY A 915 10.85 14.99 1.74
N ALA A 916 9.63 15.11 1.19
CA ALA A 916 8.60 15.95 1.78
C ALA A 916 7.93 15.34 3.00
N ALA A 917 7.63 14.04 2.98
CA ALA A 917 7.04 13.35 4.14
C ALA A 917 7.91 13.53 5.39
N GLN A 918 9.23 13.41 5.24
CA GLN A 918 10.18 13.61 6.33
C GLN A 918 10.13 15.04 6.89
N MET A 919 10.00 16.04 6.02
CA MET A 919 10.00 17.46 6.39
C MET A 919 8.73 17.91 7.13
N PHE A 920 7.59 17.26 6.86
CA PHE A 920 6.33 17.51 7.58
C PHE A 920 6.09 16.58 8.77
N GLY A 921 7.07 15.75 9.14
CA GLY A 921 6.99 14.88 10.33
C GLY A 921 6.29 13.54 10.12
N PHE A 922 6.06 13.12 8.87
CA PHE A 922 5.48 11.81 8.52
C PHE A 922 6.59 10.75 8.34
N ALA A 923 7.19 10.34 9.47
CA ALA A 923 8.35 9.46 9.48
C ALA A 923 8.11 8.09 8.81
N GLU A 924 6.93 7.48 9.00
CA GLU A 924 6.61 6.19 8.37
C GLU A 924 6.37 6.32 6.86
N LEU A 925 5.68 7.38 6.42
CA LEU A 925 5.48 7.66 4.99
C LEU A 925 6.83 7.85 4.26
N SER A 926 7.74 8.61 4.87
CA SER A 926 9.09 8.81 4.36
C SER A 926 9.88 7.49 4.23
N LYS A 927 9.81 6.66 5.26
CA LYS A 927 10.48 5.37 5.31
C LYS A 927 9.99 4.41 4.22
N CYS A 928 8.68 4.32 3.99
CA CYS A 928 8.12 3.51 2.91
C CYS A 928 8.57 4.00 1.53
N ALA A 929 8.61 5.32 1.32
CA ALA A 929 9.06 5.92 0.07
C ALA A 929 10.55 5.67 -0.19
N LEU A 930 11.42 5.80 0.83
CA LEU A 930 12.85 5.47 0.73
C LEU A 930 13.10 3.98 0.45
N GLN A 931 12.30 3.09 1.02
CA GLN A 931 12.40 1.66 0.76
C GLN A 931 12.07 1.33 -0.71
N LEU A 932 11.01 1.92 -1.26
CA LEU A 932 10.66 1.77 -2.67
C LEU A 932 11.77 2.29 -3.59
N GLU A 933 12.30 3.48 -3.29
CA GLU A 933 13.44 4.06 -4.03
C GLU A 933 14.68 3.16 -4.00
N THR A 934 15.01 2.62 -2.82
CA THR A 934 16.17 1.74 -2.62
C THR A 934 16.03 0.44 -3.41
N VAL A 935 14.82 -0.13 -3.47
CA VAL A 935 14.53 -1.35 -4.24
C VAL A 935 14.67 -1.09 -5.73
N ILE A 936 14.22 0.07 -6.22
CA ILE A 936 14.35 0.46 -7.63
C ILE A 936 15.83 0.68 -8.00
N LYS A 937 16.61 1.38 -7.17
CA LYS A 937 18.05 1.63 -7.39
C LYS A 937 18.90 0.36 -7.38
N ASN A 938 18.59 -0.61 -6.51
CA ASN A 938 19.38 -1.82 -6.33
C ASN A 938 19.05 -2.96 -7.30
N ASN A 939 17.93 -2.88 -8.05
CA ASN A 939 17.51 -3.92 -9.00
C ASN A 939 16.94 -3.33 -10.31
N PRO A 940 17.79 -2.75 -11.18
CA PRO A 940 17.34 -2.21 -12.48
C PRO A 940 16.84 -3.30 -13.46
N ASN A 941 17.15 -4.57 -13.21
CA ASN A 941 16.75 -5.70 -14.04
C ASN A 941 15.88 -6.70 -13.27
N ASN A 942 14.56 -6.50 -13.32
CA ASN A 942 13.57 -7.57 -13.38
C ASN A 942 13.23 -8.34 -12.08
N GLN A 943 12.66 -7.65 -11.08
CA GLN A 943 11.75 -8.26 -10.09
C GLN A 943 10.55 -7.34 -9.81
N ASN A 944 9.54 -7.37 -10.70
CA ASN A 944 8.31 -6.59 -10.54
C ASN A 944 7.60 -6.83 -9.19
N SER A 945 7.74 -8.02 -8.58
CA SER A 945 7.05 -8.32 -7.31
C SER A 945 7.52 -7.47 -6.13
N SER A 946 8.83 -7.20 -6.01
CA SER A 946 9.37 -6.40 -4.91
C SER A 946 9.00 -4.92 -5.05
N VAL A 947 9.06 -4.38 -6.27
CA VAL A 947 8.67 -2.99 -6.56
C VAL A 947 7.17 -2.79 -6.33
N SER A 948 6.32 -3.69 -6.83
CA SER A 948 4.87 -3.62 -6.58
C SER A 948 4.51 -3.72 -5.11
N HIS A 949 5.24 -4.52 -4.32
CA HIS A 949 5.00 -4.64 -2.88
C HIS A 949 5.28 -3.34 -2.13
N HIS A 950 6.46 -2.75 -2.34
CA HIS A 950 6.83 -1.48 -1.68
C HIS A 950 6.00 -0.29 -2.21
N THR A 951 5.54 -0.35 -3.48
CA THR A 951 4.58 0.62 -4.02
C THR A 951 3.24 0.53 -3.28
N GLN A 952 2.75 -0.67 -2.99
CA GLN A 952 1.51 -0.83 -2.22
C GLN A 952 1.66 -0.41 -0.76
N GLU A 953 2.80 -0.67 -0.12
CA GLU A 953 3.08 -0.19 1.24
C GLU A 953 3.09 1.34 1.30
N LEU A 954 3.72 2.00 0.33
CA LEU A 954 3.68 3.45 0.21
C LEU A 954 2.26 3.99 -0.01
N LEU A 955 1.47 3.37 -0.89
CA LEU A 955 0.07 3.76 -1.12
C LEU A 955 -0.79 3.64 0.15
N ASN A 956 -0.60 2.60 0.96
CA ASN A 956 -1.33 2.40 2.21
C ASN A 956 -0.98 3.46 3.26
N GLU A 957 0.29 3.86 3.35
CA GLU A 957 0.71 4.94 4.25
C GLU A 957 0.23 6.31 3.78
N ILE A 958 0.16 6.54 2.46
CA ILE A 958 -0.49 7.73 1.90
C ILE A 958 -1.95 7.81 2.36
N ASP A 959 -2.71 6.71 2.28
CA ASP A 959 -4.10 6.69 2.76
C ASP A 959 -4.19 7.01 4.27
N GLN A 960 -3.30 6.50 5.11
CA GLN A 960 -3.27 6.82 6.55
C GLN A 960 -2.98 8.30 6.84
N VAL A 961 -2.18 8.96 5.99
CA VAL A 961 -1.87 10.38 6.15
C VAL A 961 -3.02 11.27 5.64
N LEU A 962 -3.80 10.79 4.66
CA LEU A 962 -4.93 11.53 4.10
C LEU A 962 -6.20 11.46 4.96
N TRP A 963 -6.41 10.35 5.68
CA TRP A 963 -7.50 10.17 6.67
C TRP A 963 -7.10 10.68 8.06
#